data_AF-A0A6Q2XVJ4-F1
#
_entry.id   AF-A0A6Q2XVJ4-F1
#
_cell.length_a   1.000
_cell.length_b   1.000
_cell.length_c   1.000
_cell.angle_alpha   90.00
_cell.angle_beta   90.00
_cell.angle_gamma   90.00
#
_symmetry.space_group_name_H-M   'P 1'
#
loop_
_entity.id
_entity.type
_entity.pdbx_description
1 polymer ?
#
loop_
_entity_poly.entity_id
_entity_poly.type
_entity_poly.pdbx_seq_one_letter_code
_entity_poly.pdbx_strand_id
1 'polypeptide(L)'
;KMLGMCSYIKFFLGLVVSVHTIIKGELFSFGDTTGDQLLEPGNDRSRRLALDKPILFYDGKFNNIYINTNGFVAMAEPSAESTYLGKMPVEFGMIAALHGDLDTSDGVGKVYYRQDASPAILQQAANHINRAFPEEDEVEPEHTVVVTWVGVTSSQNHDNSRVDSLRNSFQLVIASTVTASYAILLYPREQLQFASTVSGGRSLALHVGFSKGLSTYRLFTRQGPYYRITTEDESSVRELAEGTNSGKQGVWVFQIGNPFFTSVVPGTVKNLPMDTDHRSRVLDQATPERYPEEGQQVNYPPYEPDEEVYDEGNPHQGPSHRVQYQPQNPQVVVVDDGDINVNVFTYNSETCANNRNRCSTFADCRDYTSGYCCHCRPGYYGNGIQCLSEGKPQRMNGKVNGRVYVGNSPTPVDFNNNDLHSYVVANDGRAYVAISTIPDNLGPSLQPLSAMGGVIGWAFALEQPGYKNGFSLIGGEFTRKAEVTFLPGQEKLTINQVFSGIDEHDHLVVSTTLDGRVPEIPRGATVQIESYSEIYHYNSNLITSSSTRDYIVSLADGSTVTKTYQWRQSISFQSCPHEEASRAILPTQMLSVDQVFVMYDSDNQLIRYAMSNKIGDVNGGQQEEENACFTGRHGCDTNALCRPQQGAHFTCECHAGFTGDGRNCYDIDECRESPHVCGHHSVCNNQPGSFRCECDTGYQFASDGQTCTEVGRPVDHCAAGSHDCDLPHRAHCSYSGGSSYTCTCLTGFQGDGRVCQGTERTKTQCETHRDRLLGPQRPRPVPVGQYVPTCDSQGAYEATQCHGSIGQCWCVDRSGQEIPGTRAEISNRPLCIEQEVVRPPVGPTPRPDVHPLPPGTNLLFAQSGRIEFVPLESYDMKKTKAKTVLHLPEKVIIGVAYDCVEKMVYWTDITSPSISKANLQGGEPVPVITSDLESPEGIAVDHLGRTVFWTDSMKDRIEMATLDGAQRRVLVDTDLVNPRAIIVDPVRGVMYWADWNREAPKIETAAMDGTNRKVLVQNGLGLPNGLTYDSQSSLLCWADAGSHMIECMDPVQGTRRKVKEGIQYPFGMTSYGKNIYYTDWLRDAVVVVDRHAAKETDEFLPQKRTRVYGITMAHTQCPSGQNYCSVNNGGCTHLCLATPSGRTCLCPNNAVGVGCVEGDRY
;
A
#
# COMPACT_ATOMS: atom_id res chain seq x y z
N LYS A 1 7.76 -53.23 -51.56
CA LYS A 1 6.32 -52.95 -51.81
C LYS A 1 5.69 -52.54 -50.48
N MET A 2 4.81 -51.53 -50.48
CA MET A 2 3.79 -51.16 -49.46
C MET A 2 4.14 -51.37 -47.96
N LEU A 3 4.36 -50.30 -47.18
CA LEU A 3 3.35 -49.42 -46.56
C LEU A 3 2.58 -50.07 -45.39
N GLY A 4 2.87 -49.63 -44.15
CA GLY A 4 2.12 -50.00 -42.95
C GLY A 4 2.78 -49.57 -41.62
N MET A 5 2.22 -48.52 -40.99
CA MET A 5 2.34 -48.10 -39.58
C MET A 5 3.71 -47.70 -38.96
N CYS A 6 3.70 -46.44 -38.49
CA CYS A 6 4.42 -45.78 -37.39
C CYS A 6 5.48 -46.52 -36.55
N SER A 7 6.64 -45.86 -36.37
CA SER A 7 7.30 -45.72 -35.07
C SER A 7 7.90 -44.31 -34.93
N TYR A 8 7.99 -43.79 -33.71
CA TYR A 8 8.61 -42.49 -33.40
C TYR A 8 10.14 -42.56 -33.46
N ILE A 9 10.77 -41.49 -33.95
CA ILE A 9 12.04 -40.91 -33.47
C ILE A 9 12.04 -39.44 -33.87
N LYS A 10 12.43 -38.53 -32.96
CA LYS A 10 12.49 -37.09 -33.23
C LYS A 10 13.79 -36.73 -33.96
N PHE A 11 13.71 -35.97 -35.04
CA PHE A 11 14.82 -35.15 -35.52
C PHE A 11 14.58 -33.71 -35.07
N PHE A 12 15.50 -33.16 -34.28
CA PHE A 12 15.57 -31.71 -34.04
C PHE A 12 16.39 -31.08 -35.17
N LEU A 13 15.76 -30.23 -35.98
CA LEU A 13 16.49 -29.16 -36.66
C LEU A 13 16.47 -27.94 -35.74
N GLY A 14 17.61 -27.59 -35.17
CA GLY A 14 17.79 -26.31 -34.50
C GLY A 14 17.93 -25.21 -35.53
N LEU A 15 16.90 -24.37 -35.68
CA LEU A 15 17.01 -23.09 -36.37
C LEU A 15 17.71 -22.12 -35.43
N VAL A 16 19.00 -21.86 -35.67
CA VAL A 16 19.75 -20.82 -34.96
C VAL A 16 19.26 -19.46 -35.45
N VAL A 17 18.68 -18.67 -34.56
CA VAL A 17 18.23 -17.30 -34.83
C VAL A 17 19.23 -16.34 -34.21
N SER A 18 20.34 -16.11 -34.92
CA SER A 18 21.34 -15.13 -34.49
C SER A 18 20.76 -13.72 -34.46
N VAL A 19 21.13 -12.94 -33.44
CA VAL A 19 20.65 -11.56 -33.26
C VAL A 19 21.38 -10.65 -34.24
N HIS A 20 20.72 -10.33 -35.35
CA HIS A 20 21.27 -9.44 -36.37
C HIS A 20 20.95 -7.97 -36.03
N THR A 21 22.00 -7.18 -35.77
CA THR A 21 21.95 -5.72 -35.83
C THR A 21 21.49 -5.25 -37.21
N ILE A 22 20.75 -4.14 -37.32
CA ILE A 22 20.35 -3.64 -38.64
C ILE A 22 21.56 -3.21 -39.48
N ILE A 23 21.63 -3.68 -40.72
CA ILE A 23 22.65 -3.29 -41.70
C ILE A 23 22.08 -2.36 -42.78
N LYS A 24 22.95 -1.63 -43.49
CA LYS A 24 22.55 -0.63 -44.50
C LYS A 24 21.60 -1.17 -45.58
N GLY A 25 21.71 -2.45 -45.93
CA GLY A 25 20.84 -3.11 -46.91
C GLY A 25 19.45 -3.49 -46.41
N GLU A 26 19.15 -3.31 -45.12
CA GLU A 26 17.85 -3.58 -44.50
C GLU A 26 17.06 -2.30 -44.15
N LEU A 27 17.64 -1.13 -44.42
CA LEU A 27 16.89 0.13 -44.43
C LEU A 27 15.75 0.04 -45.45
N PHE A 28 14.68 0.80 -45.24
CA PHE A 28 13.64 0.97 -46.25
C PHE A 28 14.29 1.55 -47.51
N SER A 29 14.01 0.95 -48.68
CA SER A 29 14.65 1.33 -49.95
C SER A 29 14.58 2.85 -50.19
N PHE A 30 15.68 3.46 -50.69
CA PHE A 30 15.81 4.92 -50.86
C PHE A 30 16.70 5.31 -52.05
N GLY A 31 16.60 6.57 -52.48
CA GLY A 31 17.40 7.21 -53.52
C GLY A 31 16.69 7.50 -54.84
N ASP A 32 17.43 8.03 -55.82
CA ASP A 32 16.89 8.51 -57.11
C ASP A 32 16.17 7.40 -57.92
N THR A 33 16.47 6.12 -57.64
CA THR A 33 15.86 4.96 -58.32
C THR A 33 14.58 4.44 -57.65
N THR A 34 14.27 4.87 -56.42
CA THR A 34 13.01 4.54 -55.72
C THR A 34 11.95 5.63 -55.86
N GLY A 35 12.23 6.70 -56.62
CA GLY A 35 11.34 7.86 -56.78
C GLY A 35 11.44 8.89 -55.66
N ASP A 36 12.52 8.85 -54.88
CA ASP A 36 12.73 9.80 -53.78
C ASP A 36 13.01 11.20 -54.31
N GLN A 37 12.52 12.21 -53.59
CA GLN A 37 12.94 13.58 -53.78
C GLN A 37 14.22 13.84 -52.97
N LEU A 38 15.18 14.52 -53.59
CA LEU A 38 16.41 14.97 -52.94
C LEU A 38 16.20 16.36 -52.33
N LEU A 39 16.67 16.56 -51.11
CA LEU A 39 16.75 17.88 -50.46
C LEU A 39 17.87 18.72 -51.11
N GLU A 40 17.66 20.02 -51.25
CA GLU A 40 18.69 20.92 -51.78
C GLU A 40 19.92 20.93 -50.85
N PRO A 41 21.16 20.78 -51.36
CA PRO A 41 22.36 20.79 -50.53
C PRO A 41 22.60 22.10 -49.77
N GLY A 42 23.16 21.97 -48.57
CA GLY A 42 23.53 23.06 -47.67
C GLY A 42 23.53 22.65 -46.19
N ASN A 43 23.79 23.62 -45.32
CA ASN A 43 23.38 23.59 -43.91
C ASN A 43 21.99 24.25 -43.75
N ASP A 44 21.25 23.89 -42.69
CA ASP A 44 19.89 24.35 -42.35
C ASP A 44 18.84 24.30 -43.48
N ARG A 45 19.03 23.46 -44.51
CA ARG A 45 18.08 23.39 -45.62
C ARG A 45 16.81 22.68 -45.18
N SER A 46 15.73 23.45 -45.09
CA SER A 46 14.39 22.96 -44.75
C SER A 46 13.49 22.86 -45.98
N ARG A 47 12.75 21.77 -46.12
CA ARG A 47 11.78 21.56 -47.20
C ARG A 47 10.43 21.13 -46.66
N ARG A 48 9.40 21.92 -46.97
CA ARG A 48 8.00 21.56 -46.71
C ARG A 48 7.53 20.45 -47.64
N LEU A 49 6.91 19.42 -47.06
CA LEU A 49 6.18 18.35 -47.72
C LEU A 49 4.71 18.43 -47.28
N ALA A 50 3.80 18.53 -48.24
CA ALA A 50 2.36 18.39 -48.01
C ALA A 50 2.00 16.90 -48.04
N LEU A 51 1.17 16.44 -47.09
CA LEU A 51 0.94 15.01 -46.86
C LEU A 51 -0.35 14.50 -47.47
N ASP A 52 -0.33 13.28 -48.02
CA ASP A 52 -1.50 12.63 -48.62
C ASP A 52 -2.45 12.05 -47.56
N LYS A 53 -1.88 11.57 -46.44
CA LYS A 53 -2.59 11.26 -45.19
C LYS A 53 -1.94 12.05 -44.03
N PRO A 54 -2.74 12.60 -43.10
CA PRO A 54 -2.22 13.38 -41.98
C PRO A 54 -1.46 12.51 -40.98
N ILE A 55 -0.34 13.04 -40.46
CA ILE A 55 0.38 12.46 -39.33
C ILE A 55 -0.26 12.93 -38.02
N LEU A 56 -0.41 12.02 -37.06
CA LEU A 56 -0.79 12.32 -35.68
C LEU A 56 0.48 12.47 -34.84
N PHE A 57 0.58 13.53 -34.04
CA PHE A 57 1.76 13.79 -33.22
C PHE A 57 1.37 14.49 -31.92
N TYR A 58 1.61 13.82 -30.79
CA TYR A 58 0.90 14.03 -29.52
C TYR A 58 -0.63 14.06 -29.77
N ASP A 59 -1.31 15.12 -29.34
CA ASP A 59 -2.72 15.43 -29.59
C ASP A 59 -2.97 16.22 -30.90
N GLY A 60 -1.90 16.55 -31.64
CA GLY A 60 -1.95 17.31 -32.88
C GLY A 60 -2.14 16.45 -34.14
N LYS A 61 -2.72 17.05 -35.19
CA LYS A 61 -2.96 16.41 -36.48
C LYS A 61 -2.43 17.29 -37.61
N PHE A 62 -1.42 16.80 -38.34
CA PHE A 62 -0.60 17.62 -39.24
C PHE A 62 -0.73 17.13 -40.69
N ASN A 63 -1.14 18.05 -41.58
CA ASN A 63 -1.25 17.82 -43.04
C ASN A 63 0.02 18.23 -43.80
N ASN A 64 1.04 18.75 -43.11
CA ASN A 64 2.31 19.20 -43.68
C ASN A 64 3.40 18.93 -42.65
N ILE A 65 4.62 18.64 -43.13
CA ILE A 65 5.84 18.53 -42.32
C ILE A 65 7.00 19.24 -43.04
N TYR A 66 8.06 19.52 -42.30
CA TYR A 66 9.27 20.20 -42.78
C TYR A 66 10.48 19.32 -42.50
N ILE A 67 11.17 18.88 -43.54
CA ILE A 67 12.34 17.99 -43.47
C ILE A 67 13.60 18.87 -43.52
N ASN A 68 14.53 18.71 -42.57
CA ASN A 68 15.72 19.55 -42.42
C ASN A 68 17.03 18.72 -42.53
N THR A 69 18.09 19.31 -43.09
CA THR A 69 19.46 18.72 -43.16
C THR A 69 19.99 18.30 -41.79
N ASN A 70 19.69 19.08 -40.76
CA ASN A 70 20.16 19.00 -39.38
C ASN A 70 19.47 17.86 -38.59
N GLY A 71 19.07 16.78 -39.28
CA GLY A 71 18.67 15.50 -38.69
C GLY A 71 17.27 15.42 -38.09
N PHE A 72 16.32 16.26 -38.52
CA PHE A 72 14.96 16.28 -37.95
C PHE A 72 13.83 16.49 -38.96
N VAL A 73 12.61 16.17 -38.54
CA VAL A 73 11.34 16.50 -39.20
C VAL A 73 10.48 17.33 -38.24
N ALA A 74 10.07 18.51 -38.67
CA ALA A 74 9.22 19.42 -37.89
C ALA A 74 7.77 19.44 -38.37
N MET A 75 6.84 19.66 -37.44
CA MET A 75 5.39 19.76 -37.66
C MET A 75 4.94 21.19 -38.01
N ALA A 76 5.87 22.15 -37.90
CA ALA A 76 5.73 23.54 -38.29
C ALA A 76 7.03 23.99 -38.98
N GLU A 77 7.03 25.20 -39.55
CA GLU A 77 8.22 25.78 -40.16
C GLU A 77 9.27 26.05 -39.05
N PRO A 78 10.50 25.49 -39.14
CA PRO A 78 11.47 25.64 -38.07
C PRO A 78 11.99 27.09 -37.97
N SER A 79 12.21 27.54 -36.75
CA SER A 79 12.82 28.83 -36.43
C SER A 79 14.33 28.83 -36.75
N ALA A 80 15.01 29.98 -36.61
CA ALA A 80 16.44 30.08 -36.94
C ALA A 80 17.31 29.11 -36.11
N GLU A 81 18.38 28.57 -36.70
CA GLU A 81 19.25 27.52 -36.13
C GLU A 81 19.57 27.68 -34.63
N SER A 82 20.04 28.87 -34.23
CA SER A 82 20.41 29.19 -32.84
C SER A 82 19.27 29.05 -31.82
N THR A 83 18.01 28.93 -32.27
CA THR A 83 16.86 28.64 -31.42
C THR A 83 16.73 27.14 -31.09
N TYR A 84 17.12 26.23 -32.00
CA TYR A 84 16.98 24.77 -31.84
C TYR A 84 18.30 24.01 -31.60
N LEU A 85 19.43 24.51 -32.10
CA LEU A 85 20.67 23.72 -32.13
C LEU A 85 21.21 23.44 -30.72
N GLY A 86 21.57 22.18 -30.46
CA GLY A 86 22.06 21.73 -29.16
C GLY A 86 21.03 21.84 -28.03
N LYS A 87 19.72 21.82 -28.36
CA LYS A 87 18.63 21.91 -27.39
C LYS A 87 17.64 20.77 -27.60
N MET A 88 17.27 20.11 -26.50
CA MET A 88 16.15 19.19 -26.46
C MET A 88 15.52 19.25 -25.06
N PRO A 89 14.29 19.77 -24.90
CA PRO A 89 13.29 20.06 -25.94
C PRO A 89 13.54 21.34 -26.75
N VAL A 90 12.89 21.40 -27.92
CA VAL A 90 12.74 22.60 -28.75
C VAL A 90 11.33 23.20 -28.66
N GLU A 91 11.20 24.49 -28.97
CA GLU A 91 9.96 25.28 -28.85
C GLU A 91 8.87 24.97 -29.90
N PHE A 92 9.16 24.13 -30.91
CA PHE A 92 8.20 23.70 -31.93
C PHE A 92 8.06 22.17 -32.00
N GLY A 93 7.00 21.68 -32.65
CA GLY A 93 6.78 20.25 -32.83
C GLY A 93 7.88 19.62 -33.70
N MET A 94 8.68 18.72 -33.14
CA MET A 94 9.86 18.13 -33.79
C MET A 94 9.99 16.62 -33.50
N ILE A 95 10.29 15.85 -34.54
CA ILE A 95 10.87 14.50 -34.47
C ILE A 95 12.36 14.63 -34.79
N ALA A 96 13.21 14.54 -33.77
CA ALA A 96 14.65 14.54 -33.90
C ALA A 96 15.13 13.11 -34.19
N ALA A 97 15.56 12.86 -35.43
CA ALA A 97 16.04 11.54 -35.86
C ALA A 97 17.54 11.36 -35.57
N LEU A 98 18.35 12.41 -35.74
CA LEU A 98 19.71 12.54 -35.23
C LEU A 98 20.13 14.01 -35.29
N HIS A 99 19.57 14.84 -34.41
CA HIS A 99 19.65 16.30 -34.50
C HIS A 99 21.02 16.87 -34.12
N GLY A 100 21.58 17.72 -34.99
CA GLY A 100 22.84 18.45 -34.78
C GLY A 100 23.24 19.32 -35.98
N ASP A 101 24.44 19.92 -35.94
CA ASP A 101 24.98 20.83 -36.97
C ASP A 101 25.51 20.01 -38.18
N LEU A 102 24.56 19.46 -38.96
CA LEU A 102 24.79 18.51 -40.05
C LEU A 102 24.71 19.16 -41.42
N ASP A 103 25.83 19.15 -42.14
CA ASP A 103 25.97 19.77 -43.45
C ASP A 103 25.93 18.75 -44.61
N THR A 104 25.48 19.23 -45.76
CA THR A 104 25.45 18.54 -47.06
C THR A 104 26.07 19.37 -48.20
N SER A 105 26.67 20.53 -47.91
CA SER A 105 27.27 21.45 -48.89
C SER A 105 28.39 20.83 -49.72
N ASP A 106 29.03 19.76 -49.23
CA ASP A 106 30.07 19.02 -49.94
C ASP A 106 29.57 18.18 -51.13
N GLY A 107 28.26 18.00 -51.28
CA GLY A 107 27.64 17.20 -52.34
C GLY A 107 27.80 15.67 -52.18
N VAL A 108 28.45 15.22 -51.11
CA VAL A 108 28.57 13.81 -50.71
C VAL A 108 27.45 13.46 -49.73
N GLY A 109 27.17 14.34 -48.77
CA GLY A 109 26.00 14.25 -47.91
C GLY A 109 24.70 14.48 -48.69
N LYS A 110 23.67 13.66 -48.43
CA LYS A 110 22.36 13.76 -49.08
C LYS A 110 21.23 13.45 -48.10
N VAL A 111 20.08 14.10 -48.31
CA VAL A 111 18.83 13.76 -47.61
C VAL A 111 17.76 13.42 -48.65
N TYR A 112 17.34 12.17 -48.68
CA TYR A 112 16.27 11.67 -49.55
C TYR A 112 14.97 11.56 -48.78
N TYR A 113 13.85 11.87 -49.41
CA TYR A 113 12.52 11.72 -48.81
C TYR A 113 11.44 11.33 -49.83
N ARG A 114 10.47 10.53 -49.38
CA ARG A 114 9.21 10.32 -50.12
C ARG A 114 8.04 10.01 -49.19
N GLN A 115 6.84 10.14 -49.74
CA GLN A 115 5.65 9.47 -49.22
C GLN A 115 5.48 8.14 -49.96
N ASP A 116 5.02 7.11 -49.26
CA ASP A 116 4.87 5.78 -49.84
C ASP A 116 3.68 5.04 -49.19
N ALA A 117 2.82 4.48 -50.04
CA ALA A 117 1.68 3.64 -49.66
C ALA A 117 1.68 2.31 -50.45
N SER A 118 2.85 1.90 -50.95
CA SER A 118 3.01 0.61 -51.62
C SER A 118 2.96 -0.53 -50.60
N PRO A 119 2.28 -1.66 -50.91
CA PRO A 119 2.10 -2.76 -49.93
C PRO A 119 3.40 -3.32 -49.35
N ALA A 120 4.51 -3.29 -50.11
CA ALA A 120 5.81 -3.75 -49.63
C ALA A 120 6.36 -2.88 -48.49
N ILE A 121 6.20 -1.56 -48.59
CA ILE A 121 6.67 -0.61 -47.57
C ILE A 121 5.72 -0.56 -46.37
N LEU A 122 4.40 -0.61 -46.61
CA LEU A 122 3.40 -0.72 -45.54
C LEU A 122 3.60 -2.00 -44.71
N GLN A 123 3.84 -3.15 -45.36
CA GLN A 123 4.15 -4.40 -44.67
C GLN A 123 5.48 -4.33 -43.90
N GLN A 124 6.53 -3.71 -44.46
CA GLN A 124 7.80 -3.53 -43.75
C GLN A 124 7.61 -2.67 -42.49
N ALA A 125 6.78 -1.61 -42.55
CA ALA A 125 6.44 -0.79 -41.39
C ALA A 125 5.61 -1.57 -40.35
N ALA A 126 4.56 -2.29 -40.77
CA ALA A 126 3.75 -3.15 -39.90
C ALA A 126 4.61 -4.18 -39.15
N ASN A 127 5.52 -4.87 -39.85
CA ASN A 127 6.43 -5.85 -39.26
C ASN A 127 7.35 -5.25 -38.18
N HIS A 128 7.74 -3.97 -38.29
CA HIS A 128 8.51 -3.27 -37.27
C HIS A 128 7.64 -2.83 -36.08
N ILE A 129 6.40 -2.40 -36.33
CA ILE A 129 5.45 -1.95 -35.29
C ILE A 129 4.96 -3.14 -34.47
N ASN A 130 4.45 -4.20 -35.10
CA ASN A 130 3.86 -5.35 -34.41
C ASN A 130 4.90 -6.16 -33.61
N ARG A 131 6.18 -6.07 -34.01
CA ARG A 131 7.32 -6.60 -33.23
C ARG A 131 7.67 -5.75 -32.01
N ALA A 132 7.33 -4.46 -32.00
CA ALA A 132 7.58 -3.54 -30.90
C ALA A 132 6.36 -3.39 -29.96
N PHE A 133 5.16 -3.57 -30.50
CA PHE A 133 3.86 -3.50 -29.81
C PHE A 133 3.07 -4.80 -30.06
N PRO A 134 3.36 -5.89 -29.31
CA PRO A 134 2.65 -7.15 -29.43
C PRO A 134 1.29 -7.09 -28.70
N GLU A 135 0.30 -6.47 -29.34
CA GLU A 135 -1.11 -6.43 -28.89
C GLU A 135 -1.93 -7.58 -29.52
N GLU A 136 -3.22 -7.72 -29.16
CA GLU A 136 -4.09 -8.79 -29.71
C GLU A 136 -4.51 -8.58 -31.17
N ASP A 137 -4.48 -7.32 -31.66
CA ASP A 137 -4.75 -6.94 -33.05
C ASP A 137 -3.45 -6.46 -33.73
N GLU A 138 -3.18 -6.90 -34.96
CA GLU A 138 -2.01 -6.45 -35.74
C GLU A 138 -2.22 -5.03 -36.31
N VAL A 139 -1.22 -4.16 -36.17
CA VAL A 139 -1.26 -2.78 -36.69
C VAL A 139 -0.90 -2.76 -38.18
N GLU A 140 -1.87 -2.37 -39.02
CA GLU A 140 -1.68 -2.13 -40.45
C GLU A 140 -1.64 -0.61 -40.76
N PRO A 141 -0.47 -0.03 -41.14
CA PRO A 141 -0.39 1.36 -41.59
C PRO A 141 -1.03 1.57 -42.96
N GLU A 142 -1.77 2.67 -43.14
CA GLU A 142 -2.32 3.07 -44.44
C GLU A 142 -1.31 3.87 -45.29
N HIS A 143 -0.35 4.53 -44.64
CA HIS A 143 0.54 5.52 -45.27
C HIS A 143 1.88 5.58 -44.53
N THR A 144 2.96 5.84 -45.27
CA THR A 144 4.29 6.10 -44.69
C THR A 144 4.95 7.34 -45.30
N VAL A 145 5.80 7.98 -44.49
CA VAL A 145 6.81 8.93 -44.95
C VAL A 145 8.18 8.34 -44.62
N VAL A 146 9.05 8.19 -45.62
CA VAL A 146 10.43 7.73 -45.46
C VAL A 146 11.36 8.92 -45.64
N VAL A 147 12.27 9.15 -44.69
CA VAL A 147 13.30 10.18 -44.75
C VAL A 147 14.66 9.56 -44.38
N THR A 148 15.64 9.70 -45.27
CA THR A 148 16.96 9.07 -45.14
C THR A 148 18.07 10.11 -45.28
N TRP A 149 18.84 10.31 -44.22
CA TRP A 149 20.08 11.10 -44.25
C TRP A 149 21.23 10.13 -44.54
N VAL A 150 22.04 10.43 -45.55
CA VAL A 150 23.09 9.54 -46.07
C VAL A 150 24.39 10.31 -46.24
N GLY A 151 25.44 9.87 -45.55
CA GLY A 151 26.78 10.43 -45.69
C GLY A 151 26.94 11.86 -45.17
N VAL A 152 26.07 12.32 -44.27
CA VAL A 152 26.08 13.70 -43.76
C VAL A 152 27.26 13.93 -42.80
N THR A 153 27.86 15.12 -42.84
CA THR A 153 29.07 15.50 -42.06
C THR A 153 28.73 16.56 -41.01
N SER A 154 29.57 16.69 -39.98
CA SER A 154 29.62 17.90 -39.15
C SER A 154 30.04 19.12 -39.97
N SER A 155 29.35 20.24 -39.77
CA SER A 155 29.50 21.52 -40.48
C SER A 155 30.92 22.13 -40.43
N GLN A 156 31.65 21.96 -39.32
CA GLN A 156 32.99 22.58 -39.16
C GLN A 156 34.17 21.84 -39.83
N ASN A 157 33.94 20.71 -40.51
CA ASN A 157 35.00 19.90 -41.13
C ASN A 157 35.64 20.52 -42.39
N HIS A 158 35.34 21.79 -42.72
CA HIS A 158 35.73 22.39 -44.00
C HIS A 158 37.17 22.93 -44.07
N ASP A 159 37.91 23.00 -42.96
CA ASP A 159 39.26 23.59 -42.93
C ASP A 159 40.40 22.54 -42.79
N ASN A 160 40.98 22.17 -43.93
CA ASN A 160 42.33 21.63 -44.13
C ASN A 160 42.93 20.64 -43.08
N SER A 161 42.69 19.33 -43.24
CA SER A 161 43.65 18.40 -43.88
C SER A 161 43.58 16.92 -43.43
N ARG A 162 43.39 16.01 -44.40
CA ARG A 162 43.72 14.56 -44.38
C ARG A 162 43.52 13.78 -43.06
N VAL A 163 42.28 13.75 -42.57
CA VAL A 163 41.69 12.56 -41.93
C VAL A 163 40.35 12.31 -42.61
N ASP A 164 39.91 11.05 -42.70
CA ASP A 164 38.61 10.74 -43.30
C ASP A 164 37.48 11.44 -42.51
N SER A 165 36.68 12.27 -43.20
CA SER A 165 35.55 12.96 -42.59
C SER A 165 34.53 11.94 -42.13
N LEU A 166 34.38 11.78 -40.81
CA LEU A 166 33.37 10.90 -40.21
C LEU A 166 31.98 11.31 -40.70
N ARG A 167 31.16 10.34 -41.13
CA ARG A 167 29.86 10.57 -41.76
C ARG A 167 28.78 9.67 -41.18
N ASN A 168 27.64 10.28 -40.85
CA ASN A 168 26.48 9.56 -40.35
C ASN A 168 25.50 9.21 -41.50
N SER A 169 24.85 8.05 -41.40
CA SER A 169 23.69 7.69 -42.24
C SER A 169 22.64 6.97 -41.39
N PHE A 170 21.41 7.47 -41.42
CA PHE A 170 20.31 7.04 -40.56
C PHE A 170 18.96 7.31 -41.25
N GLN A 171 17.91 6.64 -40.82
CA GLN A 171 16.59 6.72 -41.45
C GLN A 171 15.48 6.87 -40.41
N LEU A 172 14.51 7.72 -40.73
CA LEU A 172 13.22 7.84 -40.04
C LEU A 172 12.12 7.38 -41.00
N VAL A 173 11.25 6.49 -40.53
CA VAL A 173 9.98 6.16 -41.19
C VAL A 173 8.85 6.53 -40.25
N ILE A 174 7.94 7.39 -40.70
CA ILE A 174 6.70 7.71 -39.98
C ILE A 174 5.58 6.93 -40.65
N ALA A 175 4.94 6.03 -39.90
CA ALA A 175 3.86 5.18 -40.38
C ALA A 175 2.54 5.55 -39.68
N SER A 176 1.46 5.71 -40.44
CA SER A 176 0.18 6.22 -39.92
C SER A 176 -0.99 5.28 -40.24
N THR A 177 -1.82 5.04 -39.22
CA THR A 177 -3.14 4.40 -39.36
C THR A 177 -4.24 5.48 -39.32
N VAL A 178 -5.50 5.07 -39.30
CA VAL A 178 -6.65 5.97 -39.09
C VAL A 178 -6.64 6.63 -37.70
N THR A 179 -6.05 5.96 -36.70
CA THR A 179 -6.19 6.27 -35.26
C THR A 179 -4.87 6.61 -34.55
N ALA A 180 -3.71 6.23 -35.10
CA ALA A 180 -2.41 6.49 -34.50
C ALA A 180 -1.33 6.76 -35.55
N SER A 181 -0.20 7.31 -35.12
CA SER A 181 1.03 7.32 -35.93
C SER A 181 2.20 6.83 -35.10
N TYR A 182 3.17 6.21 -35.79
CA TYR A 182 4.33 5.56 -35.22
C TYR A 182 5.60 6.09 -35.91
N ALA A 183 6.66 6.31 -35.14
CA ALA A 183 7.99 6.60 -35.66
C ALA A 183 8.89 5.36 -35.53
N ILE A 184 9.54 4.99 -36.62
CA ILE A 184 10.56 3.94 -36.71
C ILE A 184 11.89 4.64 -37.02
N LEU A 185 12.85 4.54 -36.10
CA LEU A 185 14.18 5.13 -36.20
C LEU A 185 15.22 4.02 -36.39
N LEU A 186 16.10 4.18 -37.39
CA LEU A 186 16.99 3.13 -37.88
C LEU A 186 18.44 3.60 -37.96
N TYR A 187 19.32 2.91 -37.22
CA TYR A 187 20.73 3.24 -37.04
C TYR A 187 21.62 2.03 -37.33
N PRO A 188 22.14 1.88 -38.56
CA PRO A 188 23.08 0.81 -38.87
C PRO A 188 24.44 1.06 -38.19
N ARG A 189 24.99 0.05 -37.50
CA ARG A 189 26.18 0.19 -36.62
C ARG A 189 27.42 0.74 -37.32
N GLU A 190 27.66 0.35 -38.57
CA GLU A 190 28.78 0.86 -39.38
C GLU A 190 28.52 2.24 -40.01
N GLN A 191 27.37 2.86 -39.72
CA GLN A 191 26.92 4.11 -40.33
C GLN A 191 26.66 5.24 -39.32
N LEU A 192 26.87 5.02 -38.02
CA LEU A 192 27.07 6.10 -37.04
C LEU A 192 28.57 6.20 -36.75
N GLN A 193 29.22 7.24 -37.29
CA GLN A 193 30.66 7.44 -37.24
C GLN A 193 31.08 8.59 -36.30
N PHE A 194 30.18 9.53 -36.02
CA PHE A 194 30.38 10.57 -35.01
C PHE A 194 29.14 10.76 -34.14
N ALA A 195 29.37 11.17 -32.88
CA ALA A 195 28.33 11.30 -31.85
C ALA A 195 28.01 12.76 -31.50
N SER A 196 28.80 13.72 -32.00
CA SER A 196 28.69 15.15 -31.69
C SER A 196 29.03 16.01 -32.91
N THR A 197 28.52 17.25 -32.88
CA THR A 197 28.84 18.30 -33.85
C THR A 197 29.36 19.53 -33.12
N VAL A 198 30.35 20.22 -33.69
CA VAL A 198 30.94 21.41 -33.05
C VAL A 198 30.18 22.64 -33.54
N SER A 199 29.62 23.43 -32.62
CA SER A 199 29.00 24.72 -32.94
C SER A 199 29.34 25.76 -31.88
N GLY A 200 29.55 27.02 -32.30
CA GLY A 200 29.99 28.10 -31.41
C GLY A 200 31.32 27.87 -30.66
N GLY A 201 32.14 26.91 -31.09
CA GLY A 201 33.37 26.50 -30.41
C GLY A 201 33.16 25.51 -29.25
N ARG A 202 31.99 24.88 -29.14
CA ARG A 202 31.69 23.81 -28.19
C ARG A 202 31.28 22.53 -28.94
N SER A 203 31.64 21.37 -28.40
CA SER A 203 31.07 20.10 -28.86
C SER A 203 29.64 19.98 -28.32
N LEU A 204 28.70 19.57 -29.18
CA LEU A 204 27.30 19.33 -28.85
C LEU A 204 26.95 17.90 -29.28
N ALA A 205 26.56 17.05 -28.33
CA ALA A 205 26.12 15.68 -28.64
C ALA A 205 24.85 15.68 -29.50
N LEU A 206 24.70 14.69 -30.39
CA LEU A 206 23.54 14.57 -31.27
C LEU A 206 22.29 14.16 -30.48
N HIS A 207 21.16 14.80 -30.77
CA HIS A 207 19.91 14.58 -30.02
C HIS A 207 18.91 13.73 -30.80
N VAL A 208 18.36 12.70 -30.16
CA VAL A 208 17.27 11.88 -30.71
C VAL A 208 16.06 11.97 -29.79
N GLY A 209 14.86 12.07 -30.35
CA GLY A 209 13.62 12.14 -29.58
C GLY A 209 12.49 12.90 -30.26
N PHE A 210 11.55 13.34 -29.43
CA PHE A 210 10.29 13.97 -29.83
C PHE A 210 10.02 15.18 -28.93
N SER A 211 9.63 16.32 -29.48
CA SER A 211 9.18 17.50 -28.73
C SER A 211 7.85 17.96 -29.27
N LYS A 212 6.85 18.22 -28.41
CA LYS A 212 5.58 18.85 -28.83
C LYS A 212 5.76 20.32 -29.22
N GLY A 213 6.76 20.99 -28.64
CA GLY A 213 6.89 22.45 -28.70
C GLY A 213 5.98 23.19 -27.72
N LEU A 214 5.98 24.52 -27.81
CA LEU A 214 5.19 25.41 -26.96
C LEU A 214 3.68 25.15 -27.13
N SER A 215 3.01 24.87 -26.01
CA SER A 215 1.55 24.71 -25.95
C SER A 215 0.89 25.99 -25.44
N THR A 216 -0.04 26.55 -26.21
CA THR A 216 -0.69 27.84 -25.93
C THR A 216 -2.02 27.65 -25.19
N TYR A 217 -2.09 28.03 -23.92
CA TYR A 217 -3.31 28.00 -23.12
C TYR A 217 -3.88 29.42 -22.93
N ARG A 218 -4.73 29.82 -23.89
CA ARG A 218 -5.55 31.06 -23.99
C ARG A 218 -4.85 32.43 -23.89
N LEU A 219 -3.83 32.59 -23.05
CA LEU A 219 -2.99 33.80 -22.92
C LEU A 219 -1.49 33.51 -22.72
N PHE A 220 -1.09 32.28 -22.40
CA PHE A 220 0.32 31.93 -22.15
C PHE A 220 0.79 30.71 -22.96
N THR A 221 2.06 30.72 -23.34
CA THR A 221 2.80 29.57 -23.90
C THR A 221 3.73 28.98 -22.83
N ARG A 222 3.60 27.69 -22.54
CA ARG A 222 4.60 26.89 -21.77
C ARG A 222 5.14 25.77 -22.68
N GLN A 223 6.33 25.26 -22.41
CA GLN A 223 6.89 24.12 -23.14
C GLN A 223 6.01 22.89 -22.96
N GLY A 224 5.60 22.26 -24.06
CA GLY A 224 4.83 21.03 -24.06
C GLY A 224 5.69 19.78 -23.77
N PRO A 225 5.06 18.61 -23.56
CA PRO A 225 5.75 17.36 -23.34
C PRO A 225 6.77 17.04 -24.44
N TYR A 226 7.85 16.39 -24.03
CA TYR A 226 8.91 15.89 -24.89
C TYR A 226 9.36 14.52 -24.39
N TYR A 227 10.03 13.76 -25.24
CA TYR A 227 10.59 12.44 -24.97
C TYR A 227 11.99 12.40 -25.59
N ARG A 228 13.02 12.16 -24.77
CA ARG A 228 14.43 12.21 -25.18
C ARG A 228 15.04 10.81 -25.15
N ILE A 229 15.81 10.46 -26.18
CA ILE A 229 16.40 9.12 -26.38
C ILE A 229 17.92 9.14 -26.14
N THR A 230 18.63 10.18 -26.58
CA THR A 230 20.06 10.38 -26.28
C THR A 230 20.24 11.50 -25.25
N THR A 231 21.25 11.37 -24.39
CA THR A 231 21.59 12.35 -23.34
C THR A 231 22.42 13.50 -23.92
N GLU A 232 23.27 14.13 -23.12
CA GLU A 232 24.28 15.11 -23.57
C GLU A 232 25.67 14.48 -23.68
N ASP A 233 25.79 13.17 -23.41
CA ASP A 233 26.98 12.37 -23.63
C ASP A 233 26.95 11.69 -25.01
N GLU A 234 28.11 11.67 -25.67
CA GLU A 234 28.37 10.98 -26.91
C GLU A 234 28.20 9.45 -26.82
N SER A 235 28.34 8.86 -25.63
CA SER A 235 28.09 7.43 -25.38
C SER A 235 26.70 7.00 -25.87
N SER A 236 25.67 7.69 -25.37
CA SER A 236 24.25 7.41 -25.67
C SER A 236 23.91 7.47 -27.16
N VAL A 237 24.64 8.28 -27.94
CA VAL A 237 24.48 8.38 -29.40
C VAL A 237 25.07 7.18 -30.13
N ARG A 238 26.16 6.60 -29.61
CA ARG A 238 26.78 5.39 -30.18
C ARG A 238 25.94 4.15 -29.87
N GLU A 239 25.35 4.13 -28.67
CA GLU A 239 24.40 3.09 -28.23
C GLU A 239 23.13 2.98 -29.10
N LEU A 240 22.76 4.03 -29.85
CA LEU A 240 21.61 3.99 -30.78
C LEU A 240 21.65 2.81 -31.77
N ALA A 241 22.84 2.35 -32.17
CA ALA A 241 22.99 1.21 -33.08
C ALA A 241 23.08 -0.16 -32.37
N GLU A 242 23.25 -0.17 -31.04
CA GLU A 242 23.48 -1.37 -30.24
C GLU A 242 22.27 -1.73 -29.36
N GLY A 243 21.53 -0.72 -28.92
CA GLY A 243 20.24 -0.82 -28.24
C GLY A 243 19.04 -1.00 -29.19
N THR A 244 17.88 -1.24 -28.59
CA THR A 244 16.59 -1.43 -29.28
C THR A 244 15.44 -1.47 -28.28
N ASN A 245 14.23 -1.06 -28.69
CA ASN A 245 12.97 -1.34 -27.99
C ASN A 245 12.01 -2.25 -28.82
N SER A 246 12.46 -2.70 -29.99
CA SER A 246 11.74 -3.57 -30.94
C SER A 246 12.36 -4.98 -31.04
N GLY A 247 13.29 -5.31 -30.14
CA GLY A 247 14.04 -6.56 -30.17
C GLY A 247 14.95 -6.75 -31.39
N LYS A 248 15.30 -5.69 -32.15
CA LYS A 248 16.34 -5.72 -33.20
C LYS A 248 17.28 -4.53 -33.02
N GLN A 249 18.56 -4.79 -32.76
CA GLN A 249 19.55 -3.74 -32.48
C GLN A 249 19.64 -2.72 -33.62
N GLY A 250 19.70 -1.44 -33.26
CA GLY A 250 19.65 -0.31 -34.20
C GLY A 250 18.25 0.03 -34.72
N VAL A 251 17.20 -0.61 -34.20
CA VAL A 251 15.79 -0.35 -34.57
C VAL A 251 14.99 0.08 -33.34
N TRP A 252 14.48 1.31 -33.36
CA TRP A 252 13.66 1.89 -32.30
C TRP A 252 12.30 2.29 -32.85
N VAL A 253 11.22 1.92 -32.16
CA VAL A 253 9.85 2.16 -32.59
C VAL A 253 9.04 2.78 -31.46
N PHE A 254 8.26 3.80 -31.79
CA PHE A 254 7.47 4.58 -30.83
C PHE A 254 6.09 4.89 -31.40
N GLN A 255 5.04 4.82 -30.59
CA GLN A 255 3.75 5.45 -30.91
C GLN A 255 3.86 6.94 -30.57
N ILE A 256 3.65 7.82 -31.55
CA ILE A 256 3.96 9.25 -31.45
C ILE A 256 2.73 10.16 -31.40
N GLY A 257 1.52 9.65 -31.64
CA GLY A 257 0.28 10.42 -31.52
C GLY A 257 -0.98 9.56 -31.63
N ASN A 258 -2.01 9.92 -30.86
CA ASN A 258 -3.28 9.19 -30.71
C ASN A 258 -4.35 10.17 -30.17
N PRO A 259 -5.60 10.20 -30.69
CA PRO A 259 -6.66 11.09 -30.21
C PRO A 259 -7.00 11.05 -28.71
N PHE A 260 -6.61 9.99 -28.00
CA PHE A 260 -6.97 9.77 -26.60
C PHE A 260 -5.79 9.87 -25.61
N PHE A 261 -4.55 10.06 -26.07
CA PHE A 261 -3.35 10.08 -25.22
C PHE A 261 -2.35 11.17 -25.63
N THR A 262 -1.77 11.86 -24.64
CA THR A 262 -0.95 13.07 -24.84
C THR A 262 0.56 12.86 -24.63
N SER A 263 1.08 11.66 -24.85
CA SER A 263 2.51 11.32 -24.68
C SER A 263 3.00 10.33 -25.74
N VAL A 264 4.32 10.23 -25.89
CA VAL A 264 4.99 9.23 -26.72
C VAL A 264 5.16 7.92 -25.94
N VAL A 265 4.87 6.80 -26.57
CA VAL A 265 4.99 5.46 -25.97
C VAL A 265 6.08 4.66 -26.69
N PRO A 266 7.11 4.14 -25.99
CA PRO A 266 8.11 3.25 -26.59
C PRO A 266 7.59 1.80 -26.73
N GLY A 267 8.13 1.07 -27.70
CA GLY A 267 7.94 -0.39 -27.82
C GLY A 267 8.45 -1.16 -26.59
N THR A 268 7.92 -2.38 -26.40
CA THR A 268 8.02 -3.13 -25.13
C THR A 268 8.66 -4.52 -25.26
N VAL A 269 9.54 -4.75 -26.24
CA VAL A 269 10.20 -6.06 -26.44
C VAL A 269 11.70 -6.04 -26.07
N LYS A 270 12.02 -6.65 -24.92
CA LYS A 270 13.39 -6.87 -24.41
C LYS A 270 14.01 -8.25 -24.74
N ASN A 271 13.28 -9.14 -25.42
CA ASN A 271 13.76 -10.50 -25.67
C ASN A 271 14.83 -10.56 -26.78
N LEU A 272 16.10 -10.48 -26.38
CA LEU A 272 17.25 -10.86 -27.20
C LEU A 272 17.76 -12.24 -26.71
N PRO A 273 17.77 -13.29 -27.57
CA PRO A 273 18.51 -14.51 -27.27
C PRO A 273 20.01 -14.22 -27.15
N MET A 274 20.67 -14.75 -26.12
CA MET A 274 22.13 -14.72 -26.06
C MET A 274 22.71 -15.74 -27.05
N ASP A 275 23.55 -15.27 -27.97
CA ASP A 275 24.15 -16.11 -29.01
C ASP A 275 25.34 -16.92 -28.43
N THR A 276 25.08 -18.17 -28.02
CA THR A 276 26.07 -19.05 -27.40
C THR A 276 26.71 -20.03 -28.39
N ASP A 277 27.73 -19.58 -29.12
CA ASP A 277 29.02 -20.30 -29.30
C ASP A 277 29.94 -19.53 -30.25
N HIS A 278 30.92 -18.82 -29.69
CA HIS A 278 32.17 -18.54 -30.41
C HIS A 278 33.39 -18.74 -29.50
N ARG A 279 33.70 -20.02 -29.23
CA ARG A 279 35.03 -20.65 -29.05
C ARG A 279 35.07 -21.66 -27.91
N SER A 280 34.75 -22.91 -28.23
CA SER A 280 35.32 -24.08 -27.54
C SER A 280 35.61 -25.21 -28.52
N ARG A 281 36.61 -25.01 -29.41
CA ARG A 281 37.09 -26.05 -30.33
C ARG A 281 38.50 -25.82 -30.93
N VAL A 282 39.52 -25.84 -30.08
CA VAL A 282 40.77 -26.58 -30.39
C VAL A 282 41.25 -27.22 -29.09
N LEU A 283 41.32 -28.56 -29.08
CA LEU A 283 42.22 -29.30 -28.20
C LEU A 283 43.22 -30.04 -29.11
N ASP A 284 44.24 -30.63 -28.48
CA ASP A 284 45.23 -31.54 -29.09
C ASP A 284 46.17 -30.97 -30.17
N GLN A 285 47.37 -30.53 -29.72
CA GLN A 285 48.60 -31.14 -30.23
C GLN A 285 49.82 -30.96 -29.29
N ALA A 286 50.32 -32.11 -28.80
CA ALA A 286 51.70 -32.46 -28.43
C ALA A 286 52.55 -31.66 -27.40
N THR A 287 53.14 -32.44 -26.48
CA THR A 287 54.18 -32.19 -25.45
C THR A 287 55.63 -32.46 -25.95
N PRO A 288 56.73 -32.42 -25.16
CA PRO A 288 57.08 -31.80 -23.84
C PRO A 288 58.49 -31.08 -23.82
N GLU A 289 59.09 -30.92 -22.61
CA GLU A 289 60.51 -30.64 -22.25
C GLU A 289 60.93 -29.16 -22.05
N ARG A 290 61.66 -28.73 -20.98
CA ARG A 290 62.15 -29.40 -19.72
C ARG A 290 62.67 -28.36 -18.66
N TYR A 291 62.99 -28.86 -17.44
CA TYR A 291 63.85 -28.28 -16.36
C TYR A 291 63.20 -27.36 -15.27
N PRO A 292 63.69 -27.36 -13.99
CA PRO A 292 62.84 -27.88 -12.88
C PRO A 292 62.95 -27.18 -11.48
N GLU A 293 62.27 -27.78 -10.47
CA GLU A 293 62.60 -27.93 -9.01
C GLU A 293 63.01 -26.68 -8.19
N GLU A 294 62.19 -26.19 -7.23
CA GLU A 294 61.93 -26.66 -5.84
C GLU A 294 62.95 -26.21 -4.77
N GLY A 295 62.48 -25.65 -3.63
CA GLY A 295 63.40 -25.11 -2.59
C GLY A 295 62.84 -24.33 -1.38
N GLN A 296 61.68 -24.71 -0.81
CA GLN A 296 61.18 -24.40 0.57
C GLN A 296 61.21 -22.97 1.20
N GLN A 297 60.01 -22.53 1.60
CA GLN A 297 59.60 -21.63 2.72
C GLN A 297 60.64 -20.90 3.61
N VAL A 298 60.37 -19.61 3.93
CA VAL A 298 60.02 -19.14 5.30
C VAL A 298 59.51 -17.67 5.33
N ASN A 299 58.63 -17.41 6.30
CA ASN A 299 58.00 -16.18 6.84
C ASN A 299 58.69 -14.80 6.67
N TYR A 300 57.89 -13.72 6.64
CA TYR A 300 58.31 -12.30 6.73
C TYR A 300 57.45 -11.47 7.71
N PRO A 301 58.07 -10.76 8.68
CA PRO A 301 57.45 -9.69 9.48
C PRO A 301 58.04 -8.30 9.04
N PRO A 302 57.97 -7.16 9.77
CA PRO A 302 57.57 -5.88 9.18
C PRO A 302 58.71 -4.85 9.03
N TYR A 303 58.39 -3.65 8.50
CA TYR A 303 59.27 -2.48 8.60
C TYR A 303 58.49 -1.15 8.69
N GLU A 304 59.13 -0.14 9.28
CA GLU A 304 58.59 1.19 9.61
C GLU A 304 58.95 2.26 8.56
N PRO A 305 58.26 3.42 8.52
CA PRO A 305 58.63 4.52 7.62
C PRO A 305 59.78 5.36 8.20
N ASP A 306 60.58 6.01 7.33
CA ASP A 306 61.25 7.27 7.68
C ASP A 306 61.73 8.09 6.45
N GLU A 307 61.70 9.41 6.66
CA GLU A 307 62.29 10.60 6.02
C GLU A 307 63.05 10.56 4.65
N GLU A 308 62.78 11.58 3.81
CA GLU A 308 63.77 12.30 2.98
C GLU A 308 63.86 13.77 3.45
N VAL A 309 65.07 14.37 3.53
CA VAL A 309 65.28 15.71 4.13
C VAL A 309 66.47 16.49 3.51
N TYR A 310 66.47 17.82 3.66
CA TYR A 310 67.61 18.79 3.54
C TYR A 310 68.13 19.16 2.13
N ASP A 311 68.67 20.36 1.85
CA ASP A 311 68.55 21.76 2.39
C ASP A 311 69.24 22.72 1.35
N GLU A 312 69.40 24.05 1.43
CA GLU A 312 69.05 25.16 2.35
C GLU A 312 68.89 26.44 1.47
N GLY A 313 68.47 27.60 2.01
CA GLY A 313 68.41 28.83 1.19
C GLY A 313 67.87 30.13 1.82
N ASN A 314 67.99 30.35 3.14
CA ASN A 314 67.73 31.66 3.78
C ASN A 314 68.93 32.61 3.51
N PRO A 315 68.85 33.97 3.68
CA PRO A 315 68.50 34.60 4.98
C PRO A 315 67.78 35.98 4.94
N HIS A 316 66.77 36.15 5.81
CA HIS A 316 66.45 37.40 6.57
C HIS A 316 66.05 38.68 5.77
N GLN A 317 65.28 39.67 6.27
CA GLN A 317 64.87 40.06 7.64
C GLN A 317 63.56 40.90 7.58
N GLY A 318 62.81 41.04 8.69
CA GLY A 318 61.52 41.76 8.76
C GLY A 318 61.63 43.26 9.16
N PRO A 319 60.76 43.84 10.03
CA PRO A 319 59.69 43.16 10.80
C PRO A 319 58.38 43.94 11.14
N SER A 320 57.32 43.16 11.45
CA SER A 320 56.28 43.44 12.48
C SER A 320 55.27 44.58 12.23
N HIS A 321 54.16 44.74 12.98
CA HIS A 321 53.69 44.23 14.29
C HIS A 321 52.12 44.29 14.28
N ARG A 322 51.24 43.78 15.17
CA ARG A 322 51.14 43.33 16.60
C ARG A 322 49.96 42.31 16.73
N VAL A 323 49.54 41.68 17.84
CA VAL A 323 50.01 41.19 19.20
C VAL A 323 48.74 41.17 20.09
N GLN A 324 48.27 40.09 20.75
CA GLN A 324 48.88 39.16 21.75
C GLN A 324 49.03 39.82 23.15
N TYR A 325 49.01 39.14 24.30
CA TYR A 325 48.85 37.71 24.65
C TYR A 325 48.40 37.58 26.13
N GLN A 326 47.72 36.48 26.50
CA GLN A 326 47.73 35.87 27.86
C GLN A 326 47.01 36.65 29.00
N PRO A 327 46.68 36.03 30.16
CA PRO A 327 47.65 35.62 31.21
C PRO A 327 47.37 34.29 31.95
N GLN A 328 48.20 33.96 32.95
CA GLN A 328 47.97 32.92 33.98
C GLN A 328 47.68 33.54 35.36
N ASN A 329 46.92 32.82 36.21
CA ASN A 329 46.81 32.83 37.69
C ASN A 329 47.15 34.11 38.51
N PRO A 330 46.30 34.46 39.51
CA PRO A 330 46.56 33.91 40.86
C PRO A 330 45.38 33.70 41.86
N GLN A 331 45.51 32.62 42.64
CA GLN A 331 45.13 32.44 44.08
C GLN A 331 43.65 32.41 44.55
N VAL A 332 43.48 32.18 45.86
CA VAL A 332 42.39 31.43 46.53
C VAL A 332 41.97 32.12 47.85
N VAL A 333 40.66 32.08 48.17
CA VAL A 333 40.00 32.09 49.51
C VAL A 333 38.48 32.26 49.26
N VAL A 334 37.49 31.61 49.90
CA VAL A 334 37.31 30.36 50.68
C VAL A 334 35.82 30.36 51.13
N VAL A 335 35.06 29.27 50.88
CA VAL A 335 33.89 28.77 51.69
C VAL A 335 32.62 29.68 51.77
N ASP A 336 31.36 29.25 51.98
CA ASP A 336 30.62 27.99 52.31
C ASP A 336 29.60 27.64 51.18
N ASP A 337 28.88 26.51 51.15
CA ASP A 337 29.10 25.10 51.54
C ASP A 337 27.94 24.25 50.96
N GLY A 338 28.08 22.92 50.90
CA GLY A 338 26.98 21.99 50.57
C GLY A 338 27.28 20.96 49.47
N ASP A 339 27.29 19.69 49.87
CA ASP A 339 27.13 18.48 49.05
C ASP A 339 28.06 18.31 47.82
N ILE A 340 29.37 18.43 48.07
CA ILE A 340 30.38 17.78 47.22
C ILE A 340 30.47 16.30 47.58
N ASN A 341 30.13 15.40 46.66
CA ASN A 341 30.50 13.98 46.76
C ASN A 341 31.69 13.67 45.83
N VAL A 342 32.91 13.71 46.37
CA VAL A 342 34.15 13.53 45.58
C VAL A 342 34.41 12.05 45.32
N ASN A 343 34.18 11.60 44.08
CA ASN A 343 34.88 10.41 43.57
C ASN A 343 36.25 10.83 43.03
N VAL A 344 37.29 10.38 43.73
CA VAL A 344 38.69 10.67 43.44
C VAL A 344 39.18 9.85 42.23
N PHE A 345 39.85 10.51 41.28
CA PHE A 345 40.43 9.90 40.07
C PHE A 345 39.46 9.02 39.23
N THR A 346 38.36 9.60 38.76
CA THR A 346 37.75 9.10 37.52
C THR A 346 38.65 9.45 36.33
N TYR A 347 39.15 8.43 35.64
CA TYR A 347 39.59 8.57 34.25
C TYR A 347 38.42 9.14 33.42
N ASN A 348 38.69 9.81 32.29
CA ASN A 348 37.67 10.01 31.26
C ASN A 348 37.22 8.62 30.79
N SER A 349 36.14 8.16 31.40
CA SER A 349 35.58 6.82 31.31
C SER A 349 34.09 6.89 30.97
N GLU A 350 33.75 7.94 30.23
CA GLU A 350 32.77 7.87 29.15
C GLU A 350 33.30 6.92 28.06
N THR A 351 33.36 5.64 28.43
CA THR A 351 33.59 4.51 27.54
C THR A 351 32.35 3.63 27.52
N CYS A 352 32.25 2.80 26.50
CA CYS A 352 31.17 1.87 26.26
C CYS A 352 30.96 0.88 27.41
N ALA A 353 32.02 0.51 28.12
CA ALA A 353 31.94 -0.33 29.32
C ALA A 353 30.99 0.25 30.40
N ASN A 354 30.92 1.58 30.50
CA ASN A 354 30.08 2.29 31.47
C ASN A 354 28.77 2.85 30.86
N ASN A 355 28.73 3.08 29.54
CA ASN A 355 27.67 3.85 28.88
C ASN A 355 26.91 3.12 27.76
N ARG A 356 27.15 1.82 27.51
CA ARG A 356 26.44 1.07 26.44
C ARG A 356 24.91 1.16 26.53
N ASN A 357 24.36 1.33 27.74
CA ASN A 357 22.93 1.50 28.01
C ASN A 357 22.35 2.87 27.55
N ARG A 358 23.18 3.79 27.04
CA ARG A 358 22.76 5.05 26.39
C ARG A 358 22.70 4.96 24.87
N CYS A 359 23.24 3.89 24.28
CA CYS A 359 23.03 3.58 22.87
C CYS A 359 21.75 2.77 22.70
N SER A 360 21.19 2.74 21.47
CA SER A 360 20.12 1.80 21.14
C SER A 360 20.56 0.35 21.39
N THR A 361 19.61 -0.52 21.74
CA THR A 361 19.80 -1.99 21.75
C THR A 361 20.31 -2.52 20.40
N PHE A 362 19.92 -1.86 19.32
CA PHE A 362 20.31 -2.12 17.93
C PHE A 362 21.57 -1.35 17.49
N ALA A 363 22.32 -0.77 18.43
CA ALA A 363 23.55 -0.05 18.16
C ALA A 363 24.80 -0.70 18.78
N ASP A 364 25.95 -0.42 18.19
CA ASP A 364 27.26 -0.71 18.73
C ASP A 364 27.96 0.57 19.16
N CYS A 365 28.31 0.59 20.44
CA CYS A 365 29.09 1.64 21.05
C CYS A 365 30.56 1.46 20.67
N ARG A 366 31.25 2.55 20.30
CA ARG A 366 32.69 2.56 20.05
C ARG A 366 33.37 3.62 20.92
N ASP A 367 34.53 3.24 21.47
CA ASP A 367 35.38 4.11 22.27
C ASP A 367 36.34 4.91 21.36
N TYR A 368 36.52 6.19 21.71
CA TYR A 368 37.40 7.15 21.06
C TYR A 368 38.36 7.73 22.11
N THR A 369 39.40 8.44 21.67
CA THR A 369 40.41 9.06 22.54
C THR A 369 39.87 10.13 23.51
N SER A 370 38.62 10.57 23.33
CA SER A 370 37.99 11.63 24.13
C SER A 370 36.65 11.24 24.79
N GLY A 371 36.05 10.10 24.45
CA GLY A 371 34.73 9.64 24.89
C GLY A 371 34.21 8.47 24.04
N TYR A 372 32.89 8.28 23.91
CA TYR A 372 32.28 7.23 23.08
C TYR A 372 31.26 7.79 22.08
N CYS A 373 31.02 7.06 20.99
CA CYS A 373 29.89 7.29 20.08
C CYS A 373 29.13 5.98 19.82
N CYS A 374 27.80 6.09 19.65
CA CYS A 374 26.93 5.00 19.27
C CYS A 374 26.77 4.94 17.75
N HIS A 375 26.69 3.75 17.16
CA HIS A 375 26.46 3.54 15.72
C HIS A 375 25.41 2.44 15.53
N CYS A 376 24.39 2.65 14.70
CA CYS A 376 23.41 1.59 14.42
C CYS A 376 24.08 0.37 13.75
N ARG A 377 23.61 -0.84 14.07
CA ARG A 377 24.07 -2.08 13.42
C ARG A 377 23.50 -2.17 12.00
N PRO A 378 24.13 -2.95 11.09
CA PRO A 378 23.59 -3.16 9.74
C PRO A 378 22.12 -3.61 9.75
N GLY A 379 21.29 -3.04 8.86
CA GLY A 379 19.83 -3.22 8.88
C GLY A 379 19.08 -2.20 9.75
N TYR A 380 19.80 -1.30 10.43
CA TYR A 380 19.24 -0.21 11.22
C TYR A 380 19.93 1.12 10.90
N TYR A 381 19.15 2.19 10.80
CA TYR A 381 19.62 3.54 10.48
C TYR A 381 19.22 4.55 11.58
N GLY A 382 19.98 5.65 11.68
CA GLY A 382 19.80 6.67 12.72
C GLY A 382 21.13 7.14 13.32
N ASN A 383 21.06 7.87 14.44
CA ASN A 383 22.22 8.49 15.11
C ASN A 383 22.91 7.58 16.15
N GLY A 384 22.58 6.29 16.20
CA GLY A 384 23.16 5.32 17.14
C GLY A 384 22.54 5.34 18.55
N ILE A 385 22.07 6.49 19.02
CA ILE A 385 21.26 6.60 20.25
C ILE A 385 19.83 6.13 19.93
N GLN A 386 19.29 6.61 18.81
CA GLN A 386 18.02 6.18 18.21
C GLN A 386 18.34 5.47 16.88
N CYS A 387 17.86 4.24 16.74
CA CYS A 387 18.07 3.38 15.57
C CYS A 387 16.75 2.73 15.19
N LEU A 388 16.31 2.94 13.95
CA LEU A 388 15.11 2.36 13.37
C LEU A 388 15.51 1.26 12.38
N SER A 389 14.69 0.21 12.26
CA SER A 389 14.90 -0.81 11.23
C SER A 389 14.65 -0.24 9.84
N GLU A 390 15.51 -0.60 8.89
CA GLU A 390 15.34 -0.27 7.48
C GLU A 390 14.02 -0.86 6.94
N GLY A 391 13.37 -0.19 5.98
CA GLY A 391 12.08 -0.64 5.43
C GLY A 391 10.82 -0.42 6.29
N LYS A 392 10.92 -0.31 7.62
CA LYS A 392 9.74 -0.10 8.49
C LYS A 392 9.12 1.29 8.26
N PRO A 393 7.83 1.40 7.89
CA PRO A 393 7.15 2.68 7.79
C PRO A 393 7.05 3.37 9.16
N GLN A 394 7.29 4.68 9.18
CA GLN A 394 7.43 5.47 10.40
C GLN A 394 6.19 6.32 10.64
N ARG A 395 5.70 6.28 11.88
CA ARG A 395 4.56 7.07 12.34
C ARG A 395 5.05 8.17 13.27
N MET A 396 4.37 9.32 13.23
CA MET A 396 4.64 10.43 14.15
C MET A 396 3.34 10.96 14.71
N ASN A 397 3.37 11.27 16.01
CA ASN A 397 2.27 11.86 16.74
C ASN A 397 2.73 13.21 17.30
N GLY A 398 1.86 14.20 17.27
CA GLY A 398 2.25 15.53 17.68
C GLY A 398 1.10 16.47 17.97
N LYS A 399 1.46 17.62 18.55
CA LYS A 399 0.51 18.69 18.87
C LYS A 399 0.88 19.98 18.15
N VAL A 400 -0.13 20.69 17.66
CA VAL A 400 0.02 21.98 16.98
C VAL A 400 -0.71 23.06 17.75
N ASN A 401 0.03 24.10 18.11
CA ASN A 401 -0.45 25.27 18.82
C ASN A 401 -0.13 26.51 17.98
N GLY A 402 -0.90 27.58 18.11
CA GLY A 402 -0.53 28.82 17.44
C GLY A 402 -1.41 30.02 17.70
N ARG A 403 -0.84 31.17 17.35
CA ARG A 403 -1.43 32.50 17.37
C ARG A 403 -1.16 33.16 16.01
N VAL A 404 -2.12 33.03 15.10
CA VAL A 404 -1.92 33.41 13.70
C VAL A 404 -2.92 34.48 13.26
N TYR A 405 -2.40 35.62 12.80
CA TYR A 405 -3.21 36.67 12.17
C TYR A 405 -3.41 36.35 10.68
N VAL A 406 -4.64 36.45 10.20
CA VAL A 406 -4.98 36.21 8.78
C VAL A 406 -5.23 37.53 8.07
N GLY A 407 -4.58 37.73 6.92
CA GLY A 407 -4.72 38.95 6.11
C GLY A 407 -4.43 40.22 6.91
N ASN A 408 -5.33 41.20 6.81
CA ASN A 408 -5.27 42.45 7.57
C ASN A 408 -6.02 42.39 8.92
N SER A 409 -6.40 41.21 9.42
CA SER A 409 -7.13 41.08 10.68
C SER A 409 -6.34 41.69 11.86
N PRO A 410 -7.01 42.50 12.73
CA PRO A 410 -6.42 42.99 13.97
C PRO A 410 -6.49 41.95 15.10
N THR A 411 -7.35 40.94 14.99
CA THR A 411 -7.49 39.84 15.96
C THR A 411 -6.82 38.57 15.42
N PRO A 412 -5.96 37.88 16.19
CA PRO A 412 -5.40 36.60 15.79
C PRO A 412 -6.44 35.48 15.91
N VAL A 413 -6.18 34.38 15.22
CA VAL A 413 -6.80 33.07 15.48
C VAL A 413 -5.86 32.31 16.42
N ASP A 414 -6.32 32.06 17.64
CA ASP A 414 -5.65 31.21 18.61
C ASP A 414 -6.18 29.78 18.52
N PHE A 415 -5.28 28.79 18.46
CA PHE A 415 -5.60 27.36 18.45
C PHE A 415 -4.53 26.59 19.24
N ASN A 416 -4.91 25.48 19.87
CA ASN A 416 -4.10 24.83 20.90
C ASN A 416 -4.50 23.37 21.07
N ASN A 417 -3.51 22.50 21.25
CA ASN A 417 -3.65 21.05 21.42
C ASN A 417 -4.27 20.30 20.22
N ASN A 418 -4.25 20.92 19.02
CA ASN A 418 -4.66 20.27 17.77
C ASN A 418 -3.76 19.06 17.47
N ASP A 419 -4.32 17.95 17.02
CA ASP A 419 -3.57 16.74 16.70
C ASP A 419 -2.91 16.83 15.33
N LEU A 420 -1.61 16.49 15.28
CA LEU A 420 -0.84 16.22 14.08
C LEU A 420 -0.50 14.74 14.06
N HIS A 421 -0.92 14.05 13.00
CA HIS A 421 -0.48 12.70 12.70
C HIS A 421 0.31 12.71 11.39
N SER A 422 1.39 11.92 11.36
CA SER A 422 2.21 11.75 10.16
C SER A 422 2.51 10.28 9.91
N TYR A 423 2.48 9.90 8.63
CA TYR A 423 2.85 8.57 8.15
C TYR A 423 3.90 8.69 7.05
N VAL A 424 4.97 7.91 7.15
CA VAL A 424 6.17 8.06 6.33
C VAL A 424 6.68 6.71 5.84
N VAL A 425 6.92 6.60 4.53
CA VAL A 425 7.49 5.40 3.89
C VAL A 425 8.90 5.76 3.44
N ALA A 426 9.89 5.48 4.29
CA ALA A 426 11.28 5.92 4.10
C ALA A 426 11.89 5.43 2.76
N ASN A 427 11.69 4.16 2.41
CA ASN A 427 12.20 3.57 1.15
C ASN A 427 11.64 4.24 -0.12
N ASP A 428 10.48 4.91 -0.02
CA ASP A 428 9.85 5.63 -1.14
C ASP A 428 9.96 7.16 -0.97
N GLY A 429 10.60 7.64 0.09
CA GLY A 429 10.70 9.06 0.45
C GLY A 429 9.36 9.77 0.71
N ARG A 430 8.25 9.05 0.82
CA ARG A 430 6.90 9.63 0.91
C ARG A 430 6.51 9.97 2.34
N ALA A 431 6.11 11.21 2.58
CA ALA A 431 5.58 11.69 3.86
C ALA A 431 4.17 12.28 3.69
N TYR A 432 3.26 11.85 4.56
CA TYR A 432 1.87 12.29 4.65
C TYR A 432 1.65 12.91 6.03
N VAL A 433 1.15 14.15 6.10
CA VAL A 433 0.91 14.87 7.36
C VAL A 433 -0.53 15.39 7.38
N ALA A 434 -1.28 15.05 8.42
CA ALA A 434 -2.64 15.53 8.65
C ALA A 434 -2.69 16.30 9.98
N ILE A 435 -3.40 17.45 10.00
CA ILE A 435 -3.57 18.27 11.20
C ILE A 435 -5.06 18.60 11.37
N SER A 436 -5.64 18.16 12.49
CA SER A 436 -7.07 18.29 12.79
C SER A 436 -7.45 19.66 13.34
N THR A 437 -8.76 19.89 13.50
CA THR A 437 -9.34 20.98 14.30
C THR A 437 -8.85 22.40 13.93
N ILE A 438 -8.40 22.58 12.70
CA ILE A 438 -7.92 23.86 12.16
C ILE A 438 -9.14 24.72 11.76
N PRO A 439 -9.37 25.91 12.37
CA PRO A 439 -10.56 26.72 12.12
C PRO A 439 -10.68 27.21 10.66
N ASP A 440 -11.90 27.29 10.13
CA ASP A 440 -12.19 27.64 8.72
C ASP A 440 -11.98 29.12 8.37
N ASN A 441 -11.57 29.96 9.32
CA ASN A 441 -11.01 31.30 9.05
C ASN A 441 -9.47 31.31 8.92
N LEU A 442 -8.80 30.18 9.17
CA LEU A 442 -7.35 30.00 9.12
C LEU A 442 -6.91 28.91 8.13
N GLY A 443 -7.65 27.79 8.05
CA GLY A 443 -7.30 26.61 7.25
C GLY A 443 -6.92 26.87 5.78
N PRO A 444 -7.71 27.62 5.00
CA PRO A 444 -7.35 27.96 3.61
C PRO A 444 -6.02 28.72 3.52
N SER A 445 -5.76 29.63 4.47
CA SER A 445 -4.52 30.41 4.56
C SER A 445 -3.30 29.62 5.05
N LEU A 446 -3.48 28.41 5.60
CA LEU A 446 -2.37 27.50 5.92
C LEU A 446 -1.95 26.62 4.74
N GLN A 447 -2.79 26.40 3.72
CA GLN A 447 -2.46 25.52 2.58
C GLN A 447 -1.09 25.80 1.89
N PRO A 448 -0.59 27.04 1.75
CA PRO A 448 0.75 27.28 1.18
C PRO A 448 1.91 26.70 2.01
N LEU A 449 1.68 26.37 3.28
CA LEU A 449 2.69 25.98 4.26
C LEU A 449 2.99 24.47 4.28
N SER A 450 3.16 23.85 3.10
CA SER A 450 3.67 22.47 2.99
C SER A 450 4.97 22.25 3.78
N ALA A 451 5.75 23.32 4.00
CA ALA A 451 6.91 23.35 4.87
C ALA A 451 6.66 22.88 6.33
N MET A 452 5.41 22.82 6.83
CA MET A 452 5.05 22.15 8.09
C MET A 452 5.43 20.67 8.08
N GLY A 453 5.14 19.96 6.98
CA GLY A 453 5.59 18.59 6.75
C GLY A 453 7.00 18.49 6.15
N GLY A 454 7.53 19.55 5.56
CA GLY A 454 8.82 19.53 4.86
C GLY A 454 10.03 19.12 5.70
N VAL A 455 10.00 19.27 7.02
CA VAL A 455 11.06 18.72 7.90
C VAL A 455 10.94 17.21 8.09
N ILE A 456 9.71 16.69 8.11
CA ILE A 456 9.44 15.25 8.18
C ILE A 456 9.88 14.60 6.86
N GLY A 457 9.54 15.22 5.72
CA GLY A 457 10.04 14.83 4.40
C GLY A 457 11.57 14.88 4.28
N TRP A 458 12.24 15.84 4.91
CA TRP A 458 13.72 15.89 4.97
C TRP A 458 14.33 14.85 5.92
N ALA A 459 13.70 14.62 7.08
CA ALA A 459 14.19 13.66 8.08
C ALA A 459 14.17 12.22 7.54
N PHE A 460 13.24 11.90 6.65
CA PHE A 460 13.06 10.57 6.07
C PHE A 460 13.05 10.61 4.53
N ALA A 461 13.86 11.51 3.95
CA ALA A 461 14.10 11.55 2.51
C ALA A 461 14.81 10.26 2.05
N LEU A 462 14.51 9.81 0.83
CA LEU A 462 15.21 8.70 0.20
C LEU A 462 16.66 9.12 -0.12
N GLU A 463 17.63 8.34 0.39
CA GLU A 463 19.06 8.66 0.31
C GLU A 463 19.66 8.23 -1.03
N GLN A 464 20.27 9.17 -1.77
CA GLN A 464 21.17 8.87 -2.88
C GLN A 464 22.57 8.47 -2.35
N PRO A 465 23.40 7.74 -3.13
CA PRO A 465 24.64 7.16 -2.62
C PRO A 465 25.65 8.24 -2.22
N GLY A 466 26.13 8.17 -0.97
CA GLY A 466 27.02 9.18 -0.38
C GLY A 466 26.31 10.36 0.30
N TYR A 467 24.98 10.42 0.22
CA TYR A 467 24.12 11.42 0.86
C TYR A 467 23.40 10.79 2.06
N LYS A 468 22.93 11.62 2.99
CA LYS A 468 22.18 11.18 4.17
C LYS A 468 21.03 12.11 4.51
N ASN A 469 19.89 11.52 4.86
CA ASN A 469 18.69 12.23 5.32
C ASN A 469 18.85 12.75 6.76
N GLY A 470 17.87 13.49 7.25
CA GLY A 470 17.94 14.06 8.60
C GLY A 470 18.05 13.01 9.71
N PHE A 471 17.24 11.96 9.68
CA PHE A 471 17.24 10.95 10.74
C PHE A 471 18.55 10.15 10.81
N SER A 472 19.12 9.78 9.65
CA SER A 472 20.43 9.13 9.54
C SER A 472 21.63 9.99 9.99
N LEU A 473 21.42 11.30 10.19
CA LEU A 473 22.45 12.25 10.63
C LEU A 473 22.27 12.70 12.08
N ILE A 474 21.04 13.02 12.48
CA ILE A 474 20.76 13.68 13.78
C ILE A 474 19.75 12.90 14.64
N GLY A 475 19.12 11.86 14.09
CA GLY A 475 18.09 11.07 14.76
C GLY A 475 16.75 11.80 14.90
N GLY A 476 16.00 11.43 15.92
CA GLY A 476 14.66 11.91 16.21
C GLY A 476 14.57 13.03 17.25
N GLU A 477 15.68 13.48 17.83
CA GLU A 477 15.71 14.55 18.84
C GLU A 477 16.41 15.81 18.31
N PHE A 478 15.62 16.82 17.93
CA PHE A 478 16.13 18.08 17.38
C PHE A 478 15.09 19.21 17.46
N THR A 479 15.55 20.46 17.34
CA THR A 479 14.67 21.63 17.29
C THR A 479 14.82 22.37 15.96
N ARG A 480 13.72 22.57 15.24
CA ARG A 480 13.65 23.41 14.04
C ARG A 480 13.00 24.76 14.37
N LYS A 481 13.64 25.84 13.93
CA LYS A 481 12.99 27.14 13.76
C LYS A 481 13.00 27.51 12.28
N ALA A 482 11.89 28.03 11.78
CA ALA A 482 11.77 28.56 10.43
C ALA A 482 10.96 29.86 10.36
N GLU A 483 11.23 30.65 9.34
CA GLU A 483 10.61 31.95 9.08
C GLU A 483 10.13 31.98 7.62
N VAL A 484 8.82 32.14 7.45
CA VAL A 484 8.15 32.33 6.15
C VAL A 484 7.93 33.82 5.95
N THR A 485 8.25 34.36 4.77
CA THR A 485 7.85 35.72 4.37
C THR A 485 7.08 35.66 3.06
N PHE A 486 5.79 36.00 3.10
CA PHE A 486 4.92 36.00 1.94
C PHE A 486 5.12 37.28 1.10
N LEU A 487 5.00 37.15 -0.23
CA LEU A 487 5.17 38.25 -1.17
C LEU A 487 3.89 38.45 -2.02
N PRO A 488 3.53 39.70 -2.36
CA PRO A 488 4.24 40.94 -2.07
C PRO A 488 3.94 41.57 -0.70
N GLY A 489 3.01 41.01 0.10
CA GLY A 489 2.50 41.65 1.33
C GLY A 489 3.46 41.74 2.51
N GLN A 490 4.58 41.00 2.49
CA GLN A 490 5.58 40.91 3.56
C GLN A 490 5.03 40.38 4.89
N GLU A 491 3.92 39.65 4.87
CA GLU A 491 3.42 38.91 6.03
C GLU A 491 4.46 37.86 6.46
N LYS A 492 4.72 37.75 7.77
CA LYS A 492 5.73 36.83 8.32
C LYS A 492 5.14 35.86 9.32
N LEU A 493 5.44 34.58 9.13
CA LEU A 493 5.08 33.50 10.06
C LEU A 493 6.34 32.79 10.57
N THR A 494 6.43 32.60 11.87
CA THR A 494 7.45 31.79 12.53
C THR A 494 6.88 30.40 12.81
N ILE A 495 7.64 29.36 12.45
CA ILE A 495 7.33 27.95 12.76
C ILE A 495 8.43 27.44 13.68
N ASN A 496 8.07 27.03 14.90
CA ASN A 496 8.99 26.36 15.82
C ASN A 496 8.52 24.92 16.01
N GLN A 497 9.41 23.94 15.89
CA GLN A 497 9.11 22.53 16.06
C GLN A 497 10.18 21.87 16.93
N VAL A 498 9.75 21.15 17.96
CA VAL A 498 10.63 20.35 18.84
C VAL A 498 10.26 18.89 18.61
N PHE A 499 11.24 18.11 18.18
CA PHE A 499 11.15 16.65 18.07
C PHE A 499 11.84 16.04 19.29
N SER A 500 11.17 15.12 19.97
CA SER A 500 11.55 14.61 21.30
C SER A 500 11.98 13.14 21.28
N GLY A 501 12.46 12.65 20.14
CA GLY A 501 12.79 11.24 19.96
C GLY A 501 11.57 10.35 19.73
N ILE A 502 11.78 9.06 19.95
CA ILE A 502 10.81 7.98 19.75
C ILE A 502 10.23 7.60 21.12
N ASP A 503 8.91 7.38 21.20
CA ASP A 503 8.22 6.99 22.43
C ASP A 503 8.19 5.47 22.69
N GLU A 504 7.61 5.06 23.83
CA GLU A 504 7.46 3.64 24.23
C GLU A 504 6.58 2.81 23.28
N HIS A 505 5.91 3.44 22.32
CA HIS A 505 5.05 2.82 21.31
C HIS A 505 5.66 2.89 19.89
N ASP A 506 6.94 3.24 19.78
CA ASP A 506 7.70 3.41 18.53
C ASP A 506 7.17 4.52 17.59
N HIS A 507 6.61 5.59 18.17
CA HIS A 507 6.22 6.80 17.43
C HIS A 507 7.23 7.93 17.61
N LEU A 508 7.55 8.66 16.55
CA LEU A 508 8.31 9.90 16.68
C LEU A 508 7.41 11.03 17.22
N VAL A 509 7.84 11.72 18.28
CA VAL A 509 7.04 12.74 18.96
C VAL A 509 7.43 14.15 18.51
N VAL A 510 6.46 14.97 18.09
CA VAL A 510 6.70 16.37 17.65
C VAL A 510 5.73 17.38 18.28
N SER A 511 6.28 18.49 18.78
CA SER A 511 5.51 19.66 19.26
C SER A 511 5.73 20.84 18.31
N THR A 512 4.66 21.41 17.75
CA THR A 512 4.71 22.50 16.76
C THR A 512 4.02 23.76 17.28
N THR A 513 4.69 24.90 17.18
CA THR A 513 4.16 26.23 17.55
C THR A 513 4.25 27.20 16.37
N LEU A 514 3.12 27.82 16.01
CA LEU A 514 2.98 28.80 14.92
C LEU A 514 2.68 30.19 15.48
N ASP A 515 3.49 31.20 15.14
CA ASP A 515 3.27 32.60 15.57
C ASP A 515 3.57 33.59 14.42
N GLY A 516 2.65 34.52 14.17
CA GLY A 516 2.82 35.57 13.15
C GLY A 516 1.59 35.80 12.26
N ARG A 517 1.82 36.20 11.00
CA ARG A 517 0.77 36.58 10.05
C ARG A 517 0.90 35.80 8.73
N VAL A 518 -0.25 35.37 8.20
CA VAL A 518 -0.40 34.70 6.90
C VAL A 518 -1.30 35.52 5.97
N PRO A 519 -1.11 35.47 4.64
CA PRO A 519 -2.00 36.14 3.70
C PRO A 519 -3.39 35.51 3.72
N GLU A 520 -4.41 36.32 3.46
CA GLU A 520 -5.79 35.85 3.34
C GLU A 520 -5.97 35.04 2.05
N ILE A 521 -6.60 33.86 2.18
CA ILE A 521 -7.00 32.99 1.09
C ILE A 521 -8.52 32.76 1.23
N PRO A 522 -9.35 33.12 0.22
CA PRO A 522 -10.79 32.99 0.30
C PRO A 522 -11.26 31.55 0.55
N ARG A 523 -12.38 31.40 1.25
CA ARG A 523 -13.04 30.10 1.45
C ARG A 523 -13.45 29.51 0.09
N GLY A 524 -13.25 28.19 -0.07
CA GLY A 524 -13.48 27.49 -1.34
C GLY A 524 -12.39 27.68 -2.39
N ALA A 525 -11.30 28.40 -2.09
CA ALA A 525 -10.11 28.42 -2.93
C ALA A 525 -9.23 27.18 -2.68
N THR A 526 -8.53 26.71 -3.72
CA THR A 526 -7.57 25.60 -3.65
C THR A 526 -6.16 26.07 -3.99
N VAL A 527 -5.19 25.74 -3.14
CA VAL A 527 -3.76 26.00 -3.39
C VAL A 527 -3.10 24.79 -4.06
N GLN A 528 -2.31 25.06 -5.10
CA GLN A 528 -1.35 24.12 -5.67
C GLN A 528 0.08 24.62 -5.45
N ILE A 529 1.03 23.72 -5.28
CA ILE A 529 2.45 24.01 -5.08
C ILE A 529 3.23 23.17 -6.10
N GLU A 530 4.01 23.82 -6.97
CA GLU A 530 4.84 23.11 -7.96
C GLU A 530 6.03 22.39 -7.26
N SER A 531 6.59 21.36 -7.88
CA SER A 531 7.75 20.61 -7.39
C SER A 531 8.96 21.52 -7.17
N TYR A 532 9.72 21.33 -6.09
CA TYR A 532 10.84 22.21 -5.73
C TYR A 532 12.06 21.45 -5.18
N SER A 533 13.21 22.11 -5.21
CA SER A 533 14.42 21.65 -4.51
C SER A 533 14.91 22.70 -3.49
N GLU A 534 15.63 22.26 -2.46
CA GLU A 534 16.11 23.10 -1.36
C GLU A 534 17.49 22.63 -0.86
N ILE A 535 18.45 23.54 -0.74
CA ILE A 535 19.85 23.22 -0.40
C ILE A 535 20.06 23.38 1.11
N TYR A 536 20.32 22.26 1.78
CA TYR A 536 20.62 22.21 3.21
C TYR A 536 22.13 22.33 3.42
N HIS A 537 22.54 23.26 4.28
CA HIS A 537 23.94 23.53 4.64
C HIS A 537 24.21 22.98 6.04
N TYR A 538 25.22 22.12 6.17
CA TYR A 538 25.48 21.32 7.37
C TYR A 538 26.66 21.87 8.19
N ASN A 539 26.50 21.92 9.51
CA ASN A 539 27.52 22.29 10.50
C ASN A 539 27.23 21.52 11.80
N SER A 540 28.23 21.34 12.67
CA SER A 540 28.29 20.25 13.67
C SER A 540 27.07 20.09 14.59
N ASN A 541 26.39 21.18 14.94
CA ASN A 541 25.16 21.17 15.76
C ASN A 541 24.04 22.07 15.16
N LEU A 542 24.19 22.48 13.89
CA LEU A 542 23.29 23.44 13.24
C LEU A 542 23.24 23.21 11.73
N ILE A 543 22.06 22.91 11.21
CA ILE A 543 21.79 22.83 9.76
C ILE A 543 20.95 24.04 9.36
N THR A 544 21.23 24.65 8.21
CA THR A 544 20.48 25.83 7.74
C THR A 544 20.08 25.72 6.27
N SER A 545 18.96 26.32 5.91
CA SER A 545 18.55 26.44 4.51
C SER A 545 17.72 27.69 4.25
N SER A 546 17.65 28.08 2.99
CA SER A 546 16.77 29.14 2.49
C SER A 546 16.36 28.85 1.05
N SER A 547 15.10 29.09 0.72
CA SER A 547 14.52 28.85 -0.61
C SER A 547 13.45 29.91 -0.93
N THR A 548 13.03 30.00 -2.19
CA THR A 548 11.88 30.79 -2.62
C THR A 548 10.96 29.87 -3.41
N ARG A 549 9.66 29.88 -3.09
CA ARG A 549 8.68 28.95 -3.66
C ARG A 549 7.42 29.68 -4.11
N ASP A 550 6.89 29.28 -5.25
CA ASP A 550 5.61 29.77 -5.77
C ASP A 550 4.47 28.81 -5.44
N TYR A 551 3.28 29.37 -5.26
CA TYR A 551 2.03 28.64 -5.04
C TYR A 551 0.90 29.30 -5.82
N ILE A 552 0.01 28.49 -6.40
CA ILE A 552 -1.09 28.94 -7.24
C ILE A 552 -2.37 28.85 -6.43
N VAL A 553 -2.99 30.00 -6.15
CA VAL A 553 -4.32 30.06 -5.50
C VAL A 553 -5.38 30.08 -6.60
N SER A 554 -6.16 29.00 -6.71
CA SER A 554 -7.33 28.94 -7.60
C SER A 554 -8.57 29.35 -6.82
N LEU A 555 -9.28 30.39 -7.27
CA LEU A 555 -10.46 30.96 -6.64
C LEU A 555 -11.75 30.29 -7.15
N ALA A 556 -12.84 30.40 -6.37
CA ALA A 556 -14.13 29.77 -6.68
C ALA A 556 -14.84 30.32 -7.93
N ASP A 557 -14.35 31.40 -8.53
CA ASP A 557 -14.78 31.92 -9.83
C ASP A 557 -14.00 31.32 -11.03
N GLY A 558 -13.06 30.42 -10.76
CA GLY A 558 -12.18 29.80 -11.75
C GLY A 558 -10.95 30.63 -12.12
N SER A 559 -10.71 31.78 -11.47
CA SER A 559 -9.49 32.57 -11.67
C SER A 559 -8.32 32.02 -10.84
N THR A 560 -7.10 32.11 -11.37
CA THR A 560 -5.88 31.59 -10.73
C THR A 560 -4.87 32.70 -10.47
N VAL A 561 -4.38 32.81 -9.24
CA VAL A 561 -3.40 33.82 -8.82
C VAL A 561 -2.16 33.13 -8.26
N THR A 562 -1.04 33.20 -9.00
CA THR A 562 0.27 32.81 -8.48
C THR A 562 0.74 33.83 -7.42
N LYS A 563 1.24 33.33 -6.29
CA LYS A 563 1.87 34.08 -5.22
C LYS A 563 3.19 33.40 -4.84
N THR A 564 4.09 34.14 -4.21
CA THR A 564 5.42 33.65 -3.82
C THR A 564 5.58 33.72 -2.30
N TYR A 565 6.35 32.80 -1.72
CA TYR A 565 6.93 33.01 -0.39
C TYR A 565 8.44 32.74 -0.38
N GLN A 566 9.15 33.54 0.40
CA GLN A 566 10.54 33.30 0.79
C GLN A 566 10.54 32.49 2.09
N TRP A 567 11.49 31.56 2.17
CA TRP A 567 11.60 30.58 3.24
C TRP A 567 13.02 30.55 3.78
N ARG A 568 13.16 30.50 5.11
CA ARG A 568 14.45 30.29 5.79
C ARG A 568 14.26 29.40 7.00
N GLN A 569 15.16 28.44 7.22
CA GLN A 569 15.12 27.54 8.37
C GLN A 569 16.50 27.28 8.98
N SER A 570 16.47 26.92 10.27
CA SER A 570 17.59 26.46 11.09
C SER A 570 17.15 25.26 11.93
N ILE A 571 17.90 24.18 11.89
CA ILE A 571 17.68 22.94 12.66
C ILE A 571 18.87 22.75 13.59
N SER A 572 18.62 22.80 14.90
CA SER A 572 19.60 22.63 15.96
C SER A 572 19.48 21.24 16.58
N PHE A 573 20.62 20.59 16.83
CA PHE A 573 20.71 19.23 17.32
C PHE A 573 22.04 19.05 18.08
N GLN A 574 22.29 17.85 18.63
CA GLN A 574 23.53 17.50 19.30
C GLN A 574 24.21 16.32 18.59
N SER A 575 25.34 16.55 17.92
CA SER A 575 26.18 15.47 17.36
C SER A 575 26.98 14.75 18.44
N CYS A 576 27.55 13.58 18.12
CA CYS A 576 28.60 13.01 18.97
C CYS A 576 29.83 13.93 18.94
N PRO A 577 30.33 14.45 20.08
CA PRO A 577 31.46 15.38 20.10
C PRO A 577 32.83 14.68 19.97
N HIS A 578 32.85 13.35 19.95
CA HIS A 578 34.07 12.52 19.93
C HIS A 578 34.40 11.95 18.54
N GLU A 579 33.53 12.17 17.55
CA GLU A 579 33.69 11.63 16.21
C GLU A 579 34.51 12.58 15.32
N GLU A 580 35.74 12.18 14.94
CA GLU A 580 36.55 12.92 13.96
C GLU A 580 35.92 12.94 12.55
N ALA A 581 34.85 12.17 12.31
CA ALA A 581 34.10 12.11 11.08
C ALA A 581 33.17 13.32 10.82
N SER A 582 33.34 14.43 11.55
CA SER A 582 32.80 15.75 11.14
C SER A 582 33.36 16.25 9.79
N ARG A 583 34.28 15.49 9.16
CA ARG A 583 34.72 15.61 7.75
C ARG A 583 33.96 14.72 6.75
N ALA A 584 33.10 13.80 7.20
CA ALA A 584 32.41 12.82 6.35
C ALA A 584 31.00 13.24 5.91
N ILE A 585 30.45 14.33 6.49
CA ILE A 585 29.18 14.92 6.06
C ILE A 585 29.49 15.98 4.99
N LEU A 586 28.86 15.88 3.82
CA LEU A 586 28.99 16.90 2.78
C LEU A 586 28.46 18.25 3.30
N PRO A 587 29.19 19.37 3.07
CA PRO A 587 28.83 20.67 3.64
C PRO A 587 27.48 21.19 3.13
N THR A 588 27.03 20.69 1.99
CA THR A 588 25.74 20.99 1.38
C THR A 588 25.13 19.73 0.75
N GLN A 589 23.83 19.51 0.93
CA GLN A 589 23.06 18.46 0.25
C GLN A 589 21.74 19.07 -0.28
N MET A 590 21.21 18.57 -1.39
CA MET A 590 19.96 19.06 -1.99
C MET A 590 18.79 18.12 -1.71
N LEU A 591 17.79 18.62 -0.99
CA LEU A 591 16.47 17.98 -0.90
C LEU A 591 15.71 18.27 -2.19
N SER A 592 15.20 17.25 -2.87
CA SER A 592 14.28 17.40 -4.01
C SER A 592 12.91 16.83 -3.65
N VAL A 593 11.86 17.58 -3.98
CA VAL A 593 10.47 17.26 -3.65
C VAL A 593 9.65 17.16 -4.94
N ASP A 594 9.59 15.93 -5.46
CA ASP A 594 9.08 15.59 -6.81
C ASP A 594 7.58 15.88 -6.97
N GLN A 595 6.81 15.79 -5.88
CA GLN A 595 5.38 16.03 -5.84
C GLN A 595 4.97 16.65 -4.50
N VAL A 596 4.03 17.59 -4.53
CA VAL A 596 3.40 18.20 -3.35
C VAL A 596 1.88 18.24 -3.58
N PHE A 597 1.13 17.63 -2.66
CA PHE A 597 -0.32 17.72 -2.61
C PHE A 597 -0.74 18.42 -1.30
N VAL A 598 -1.72 19.32 -1.38
CA VAL A 598 -2.32 19.96 -0.21
C VAL A 598 -3.82 20.12 -0.37
N MET A 599 -4.55 19.88 0.71
CA MET A 599 -6.00 20.08 0.81
C MET A 599 -6.34 20.61 2.20
N TYR A 600 -7.27 21.56 2.28
CA TYR A 600 -8.00 21.83 3.52
C TYR A 600 -9.46 21.46 3.31
N ASP A 601 -9.94 20.59 4.19
CA ASP A 601 -11.33 20.17 4.32
C ASP A 601 -11.99 21.04 5.39
N SER A 602 -12.97 21.87 4.97
CA SER A 602 -13.70 22.76 5.87
C SER A 602 -14.69 22.04 6.78
N ASP A 603 -15.18 20.88 6.34
CA ASP A 603 -16.31 20.20 6.97
C ASP A 603 -15.79 19.31 8.11
N ASN A 604 -14.58 18.76 7.95
CA ASN A 604 -13.83 18.06 8.98
C ASN A 604 -12.75 18.92 9.68
N GLN A 605 -12.63 20.21 9.33
CA GLN A 605 -11.61 21.15 9.83
C GLN A 605 -10.16 20.59 9.76
N LEU A 606 -9.84 19.90 8.66
CA LEU A 606 -8.69 19.02 8.53
C LEU A 606 -7.80 19.48 7.37
N ILE A 607 -6.54 19.81 7.66
CA ILE A 607 -5.53 20.10 6.62
C ILE A 607 -4.64 18.89 6.39
N ARG A 608 -4.45 18.50 5.12
CA ARG A 608 -3.63 17.36 4.70
C ARG A 608 -2.52 17.85 3.76
N TYR A 609 -1.29 17.41 4.00
CA TYR A 609 -0.13 17.60 3.13
C TYR A 609 0.45 16.24 2.74
N ALA A 610 0.80 16.05 1.47
CA ALA A 610 1.49 14.86 0.99
C ALA A 610 2.69 15.25 0.11
N MET A 611 3.81 14.55 0.25
CA MET A 611 5.05 14.89 -0.45
C MET A 611 5.96 13.67 -0.66
N SER A 612 6.72 13.66 -1.76
CA SER A 612 7.75 12.65 -2.07
C SER A 612 9.12 13.32 -2.09
N ASN A 613 10.09 12.80 -1.31
CA ASN A 613 11.33 13.51 -0.96
C ASN A 613 12.58 12.65 -1.20
N LYS A 614 13.62 13.24 -1.79
CA LYS A 614 14.94 12.63 -2.01
C LYS A 614 16.06 13.57 -1.54
N ILE A 615 17.18 13.04 -1.07
CA ILE A 615 18.36 13.82 -0.65
C ILE A 615 19.59 13.40 -1.48
N GLY A 616 20.24 14.38 -2.12
CA GLY A 616 21.26 14.14 -3.16
C GLY A 616 22.18 15.34 -3.45
N ASP A 617 22.88 15.31 -4.60
CA ASP A 617 23.89 16.34 -4.94
C ASP A 617 23.28 17.71 -5.30
N VAL A 618 24.02 18.76 -4.99
CA VAL A 618 23.66 20.17 -5.20
C VAL A 618 23.90 20.62 -6.65
N ASN A 619 24.80 19.99 -7.41
CA ASN A 619 25.06 20.38 -8.80
C ASN A 619 24.08 19.73 -9.80
N GLY A 620 23.15 18.89 -9.32
CA GLY A 620 22.33 18.04 -10.18
C GLY A 620 23.20 16.97 -10.85
N GLY A 621 23.67 16.02 -10.04
CA GLY A 621 24.50 14.89 -10.50
C GLY A 621 23.93 14.24 -11.77
N GLN A 622 24.83 13.87 -12.67
CA GLN A 622 24.49 13.31 -13.98
C GLN A 622 23.54 12.11 -13.84
N GLN A 623 22.72 11.86 -14.87
CA GLN A 623 22.08 10.55 -15.03
C GLN A 623 23.11 9.49 -15.43
N GLU A 624 24.00 9.19 -14.49
CA GLU A 624 24.36 7.79 -14.24
C GLU A 624 23.06 6.99 -14.08
N GLU A 625 23.08 5.74 -14.51
CA GLU A 625 21.90 4.88 -14.60
C GLU A 625 21.26 4.69 -13.21
N GLU A 626 20.26 5.52 -12.88
CA GLU A 626 19.88 5.80 -11.47
C GLU A 626 19.39 4.52 -10.79
N ASN A 627 20.23 3.99 -9.91
CA ASN A 627 20.14 2.62 -9.41
C ASN A 627 18.74 2.34 -8.85
N ALA A 628 18.21 1.17 -9.16
CA ALA A 628 16.81 0.85 -8.90
C ALA A 628 16.46 0.92 -7.40
N CYS A 629 17.43 0.79 -6.49
CA CYS A 629 17.26 1.07 -5.06
C CYS A 629 16.88 2.54 -4.78
N PHE A 630 17.58 3.51 -5.37
CA PHE A 630 17.37 4.95 -5.15
C PHE A 630 16.14 5.52 -5.87
N THR A 631 15.54 4.75 -6.78
CA THR A 631 14.33 5.13 -7.52
C THR A 631 13.06 4.40 -7.06
N GLY A 632 13.16 3.48 -6.09
CA GLY A 632 12.04 2.62 -5.66
C GLY A 632 11.58 1.61 -6.73
N ARG A 633 12.41 1.33 -7.74
CA ARG A 633 12.07 0.49 -8.92
C ARG A 633 12.75 -0.89 -8.91
N HIS A 634 13.36 -1.26 -7.80
CA HIS A 634 14.21 -2.45 -7.68
C HIS A 634 13.46 -3.79 -7.73
N GLY A 635 12.21 -3.86 -7.24
CA GLY A 635 11.46 -5.13 -7.23
C GLY A 635 12.16 -6.24 -6.43
N CYS A 636 12.82 -5.86 -5.34
CA CYS A 636 13.21 -6.80 -4.28
C CYS A 636 11.97 -7.17 -3.45
N ASP A 637 12.09 -8.19 -2.61
CA ASP A 637 11.07 -8.47 -1.59
C ASP A 637 10.92 -7.27 -0.63
N THR A 638 9.73 -7.07 -0.06
CA THR A 638 9.53 -6.13 1.05
C THR A 638 10.38 -6.48 2.27
N ASN A 639 10.72 -7.76 2.45
CA ASN A 639 11.62 -8.27 3.48
C ASN A 639 13.08 -8.38 2.98
N ALA A 640 13.45 -7.69 1.90
CA ALA A 640 14.83 -7.62 1.40
C ALA A 640 15.39 -6.19 1.36
N LEU A 641 16.66 -6.06 1.74
CA LEU A 641 17.46 -4.87 1.56
C LEU A 641 17.93 -4.80 0.10
N CYS A 642 17.59 -3.71 -0.59
CA CYS A 642 18.17 -3.41 -1.89
C CYS A 642 19.59 -2.83 -1.70
N ARG A 643 20.63 -3.63 -1.99
CA ARG A 643 22.01 -3.14 -1.97
C ARG A 643 22.44 -2.64 -3.35
N PRO A 644 22.76 -1.34 -3.49
CA PRO A 644 23.32 -0.80 -4.71
C PRO A 644 24.76 -1.29 -4.90
N GLN A 645 25.09 -1.66 -6.13
CA GLN A 645 26.47 -1.89 -6.59
C GLN A 645 26.87 -0.75 -7.54
N GLN A 646 27.97 -0.89 -8.29
CA GLN A 646 28.40 0.15 -9.23
C GLN A 646 27.43 0.26 -10.42
N GLY A 647 27.02 1.50 -10.77
CA GLY A 647 26.00 1.78 -11.78
C GLY A 647 24.59 1.39 -11.34
N ALA A 648 23.71 1.04 -12.28
CA ALA A 648 22.35 0.60 -11.95
C ALA A 648 22.26 -0.80 -11.34
N HIS A 649 23.35 -1.56 -11.29
CA HIS A 649 23.34 -2.92 -10.75
C HIS A 649 23.03 -2.91 -9.25
N PHE A 650 22.08 -3.74 -8.84
CA PHE A 650 21.72 -3.94 -7.44
C PHE A 650 21.59 -5.42 -7.13
N THR A 651 21.91 -5.77 -5.90
CA THR A 651 21.63 -7.09 -5.33
C THR A 651 20.63 -6.92 -4.22
N CYS A 652 19.50 -7.63 -4.33
CA CYS A 652 18.60 -7.79 -3.20
C CYS A 652 19.23 -8.82 -2.24
N GLU A 653 19.33 -8.48 -0.95
CA GLU A 653 19.71 -9.42 0.11
C GLU A 653 18.56 -9.50 1.11
N CYS A 654 18.19 -10.69 1.60
CA CYS A 654 17.18 -10.79 2.65
C CYS A 654 17.66 -10.12 3.94
N HIS A 655 16.74 -9.50 4.71
CA HIS A 655 17.09 -8.96 6.03
C HIS A 655 17.54 -10.08 6.99
N ALA A 656 18.24 -9.73 8.07
CA ALA A 656 18.56 -10.68 9.12
C ALA A 656 17.27 -11.36 9.65
N GLY A 657 17.36 -12.65 9.95
CA GLY A 657 16.19 -13.49 10.27
C GLY A 657 15.39 -13.96 9.05
N PHE A 658 15.77 -13.58 7.82
CA PHE A 658 15.18 -14.09 6.58
C PHE A 658 16.22 -14.76 5.67
N THR A 659 15.80 -15.77 4.93
CA THR A 659 16.59 -16.54 3.96
C THR A 659 15.91 -16.59 2.59
N GLY A 660 16.67 -16.58 1.50
CA GLY A 660 16.10 -16.53 0.15
C GLY A 660 17.05 -15.96 -0.90
N ASP A 661 16.48 -15.51 -2.02
CA ASP A 661 17.21 -14.92 -3.16
C ASP A 661 17.15 -13.38 -3.19
N GLY A 662 16.61 -12.75 -2.14
CA GLY A 662 16.38 -11.31 -2.04
C GLY A 662 15.18 -10.79 -2.84
N ARG A 663 14.62 -11.57 -3.77
CA ARG A 663 13.35 -11.25 -4.45
C ARG A 663 12.16 -12.01 -3.87
N ASN A 664 12.46 -13.09 -3.14
CA ASN A 664 11.56 -13.86 -2.31
C ASN A 664 12.33 -14.18 -1.01
N CYS A 665 11.89 -13.63 0.12
CA CYS A 665 12.55 -13.79 1.41
C CYS A 665 11.63 -14.47 2.42
N TYR A 666 12.04 -15.67 2.83
CA TYR A 666 11.32 -16.53 3.75
C TYR A 666 11.87 -16.38 5.16
N ASP A 667 11.00 -16.45 6.15
CA ASP A 667 11.34 -16.39 7.56
C ASP A 667 12.25 -17.57 7.99
N ILE A 668 13.27 -17.32 8.80
CA ILE A 668 14.13 -18.35 9.39
C ILE A 668 13.55 -18.74 10.74
N ASP A 669 12.95 -19.94 10.82
CA ASP A 669 12.40 -20.49 12.07
C ASP A 669 13.53 -20.97 13.00
N GLU A 670 14.21 -20.04 13.70
CA GLU A 670 15.37 -20.37 14.54
C GLU A 670 15.00 -21.31 15.69
N CYS A 671 13.76 -21.24 16.16
CA CYS A 671 13.19 -22.17 17.15
C CYS A 671 13.17 -23.63 16.67
N ARG A 672 13.10 -23.84 15.35
CA ARG A 672 13.05 -25.16 14.70
C ARG A 672 14.41 -25.60 14.16
N GLU A 673 15.23 -24.67 13.66
CA GLU A 673 16.61 -24.99 13.25
C GLU A 673 17.52 -25.25 14.45
N SER A 674 17.31 -24.56 15.57
CA SER A 674 18.06 -24.74 16.81
C SER A 674 17.12 -24.86 18.03
N PRO A 675 16.65 -26.09 18.38
CA PRO A 675 15.76 -26.33 19.51
C PRO A 675 16.32 -25.98 20.92
N HIS A 676 17.53 -25.44 20.99
CA HIS A 676 18.23 -24.98 22.20
C HIS A 676 18.73 -23.53 22.05
N VAL A 677 18.20 -22.75 21.10
CA VAL A 677 18.53 -21.33 20.92
C VAL A 677 18.05 -20.47 22.10
N CYS A 678 16.99 -20.90 22.78
CA CYS A 678 16.54 -20.39 24.06
C CYS A 678 17.05 -21.29 25.21
N GLY A 679 17.36 -20.69 26.36
CA GLY A 679 17.95 -21.38 27.51
C GLY A 679 17.02 -22.40 28.18
N HIS A 680 17.56 -23.23 29.08
CA HIS A 680 16.74 -24.14 29.88
C HIS A 680 15.68 -23.37 30.68
N HIS A 681 14.48 -23.96 30.78
CA HIS A 681 13.27 -23.36 31.34
C HIS A 681 12.73 -22.14 30.56
N SER A 682 12.79 -22.21 29.22
CA SER A 682 12.14 -21.24 28.32
C SER A 682 11.59 -21.87 27.04
N VAL A 683 10.55 -21.24 26.50
CA VAL A 683 9.88 -21.56 25.24
C VAL A 683 10.38 -20.59 24.16
N CYS A 684 10.69 -21.12 22.98
CA CYS A 684 11.04 -20.32 21.81
C CYS A 684 9.78 -20.07 20.97
N ASN A 685 9.46 -18.79 20.73
CA ASN A 685 8.37 -18.34 19.88
C ASN A 685 8.94 -17.63 18.65
N ASN A 686 8.77 -18.24 17.47
CA ASN A 686 9.25 -17.67 16.22
C ASN A 686 8.40 -16.44 15.79
N GLN A 687 9.04 -15.43 15.20
CA GLN A 687 8.37 -14.25 14.61
C GLN A 687 9.06 -13.87 13.29
N PRO A 688 8.36 -13.24 12.33
CA PRO A 688 8.95 -12.86 11.04
C PRO A 688 10.22 -12.01 11.19
N GLY A 689 11.38 -12.60 10.90
CA GLY A 689 12.70 -11.97 10.99
C GLY A 689 13.39 -12.02 12.37
N SER A 690 12.80 -12.70 13.37
CA SER A 690 13.44 -12.95 14.67
C SER A 690 12.59 -13.86 15.56
N PHE A 691 13.15 -14.94 16.09
CA PHE A 691 12.63 -15.57 17.31
C PHE A 691 12.63 -14.64 18.54
N ARG A 692 11.81 -15.00 19.54
CA ARG A 692 11.94 -14.54 20.94
C ARG A 692 11.83 -15.71 21.92
N CYS A 693 12.49 -15.58 23.07
CA CYS A 693 12.38 -16.53 24.18
C CYS A 693 11.42 -16.02 25.26
N GLU A 694 10.66 -16.92 25.87
CA GLU A 694 9.78 -16.64 27.02
C GLU A 694 10.05 -17.67 28.12
N CYS A 695 10.33 -17.24 29.36
CA CYS A 695 10.56 -18.19 30.47
C CYS A 695 9.30 -19.00 30.81
N ASP A 696 9.48 -20.26 31.19
CA ASP A 696 8.40 -21.12 31.69
C ASP A 696 7.70 -20.48 32.91
N THR A 697 6.40 -20.71 33.07
CA THR A 697 5.62 -20.18 34.20
C THR A 697 6.20 -20.61 35.55
N GLY A 698 6.72 -19.64 36.30
CA GLY A 698 7.46 -19.84 37.56
C GLY A 698 8.91 -19.31 37.51
N TYR A 699 9.42 -19.05 36.31
CA TYR A 699 10.77 -18.53 36.07
C TYR A 699 10.70 -17.09 35.52
N GLN A 700 11.76 -16.31 35.75
CA GLN A 700 11.96 -14.98 35.16
C GLN A 700 13.41 -14.85 34.68
N PHE A 701 13.62 -14.00 33.67
CA PHE A 701 14.97 -13.70 33.18
C PHE A 701 15.85 -13.10 34.28
N ALA A 702 17.07 -13.63 34.40
CA ALA A 702 18.12 -13.02 35.20
C ALA A 702 18.58 -11.69 34.59
N SER A 703 19.49 -11.00 35.29
CA SER A 703 20.07 -9.72 34.85
C SER A 703 20.94 -9.80 33.58
N ASP A 704 21.05 -10.98 32.95
CA ASP A 704 21.68 -11.19 31.64
C ASP A 704 20.68 -11.16 30.46
N GLY A 705 19.37 -11.19 30.74
CA GLY A 705 18.32 -11.20 29.72
C GLY A 705 18.19 -12.50 28.93
N GLN A 706 18.88 -13.58 29.30
CA GLN A 706 18.89 -14.85 28.56
C GLN A 706 18.70 -16.10 29.45
N THR A 707 19.11 -16.04 30.72
CA THR A 707 19.00 -17.17 31.65
C THR A 707 17.70 -17.08 32.45
N CYS A 708 16.81 -18.06 32.30
CA CYS A 708 15.60 -18.14 33.13
C CYS A 708 15.92 -18.73 34.51
N THR A 709 15.51 -18.00 35.56
CA THR A 709 15.78 -18.35 36.97
C THR A 709 14.47 -18.44 37.77
N GLU A 710 14.41 -19.38 38.72
CA GLU A 710 13.18 -19.70 39.44
C GLU A 710 12.79 -18.58 40.43
N VAL A 711 11.62 -17.97 40.23
CA VAL A 711 11.11 -16.89 41.09
C VAL A 711 9.99 -17.44 41.97
N GLY A 712 10.40 -18.13 43.02
CA GLY A 712 9.50 -18.81 43.95
C GLY A 712 8.52 -17.88 44.68
N ARG A 713 7.26 -17.84 44.20
CA ARG A 713 6.10 -17.45 45.00
C ARG A 713 4.96 -18.46 44.80
N PRO A 714 4.74 -19.38 45.76
CA PRO A 714 3.57 -20.24 45.76
C PRO A 714 2.28 -19.42 45.84
N VAL A 715 1.35 -19.65 44.91
CA VAL A 715 0.06 -18.95 44.85
C VAL A 715 -1.02 -19.81 45.54
N ASP A 716 -1.66 -19.27 46.58
CA ASP A 716 -2.81 -19.92 47.18
C ASP A 716 -4.06 -19.69 46.31
N HIS A 717 -4.34 -20.65 45.43
CA HIS A 717 -5.53 -20.64 44.56
C HIS A 717 -6.85 -20.71 45.34
N CYS A 718 -6.86 -21.26 46.57
CA CYS A 718 -8.05 -21.23 47.43
C CYS A 718 -8.31 -19.81 47.97
N ALA A 719 -7.26 -19.06 48.31
CA ALA A 719 -7.38 -17.66 48.73
C ALA A 719 -7.63 -16.69 47.56
N ALA A 720 -7.07 -16.97 46.38
CA ALA A 720 -7.23 -16.15 45.17
C ALA A 720 -8.55 -16.39 44.42
N GLY A 721 -9.32 -17.43 44.77
CA GLY A 721 -10.56 -17.80 44.07
C GLY A 721 -10.35 -18.36 42.66
N SER A 722 -9.11 -18.68 42.27
CA SER A 722 -8.73 -19.20 40.94
C SER A 722 -8.65 -20.72 40.91
N HIS A 723 -9.56 -21.38 41.62
CA HIS A 723 -9.70 -22.84 41.72
C HIS A 723 -10.94 -23.34 40.97
N ASP A 724 -10.90 -24.59 40.51
CA ASP A 724 -12.01 -25.25 39.79
C ASP A 724 -12.79 -26.26 40.66
N CYS A 725 -12.61 -26.23 41.98
CA CYS A 725 -13.47 -26.97 42.91
C CYS A 725 -14.95 -26.60 42.71
N ASP A 726 -15.86 -27.54 42.98
CA ASP A 726 -17.30 -27.30 42.87
C ASP A 726 -17.76 -26.18 43.81
N LEU A 727 -18.95 -25.63 43.58
CA LEU A 727 -19.56 -24.50 44.29
C LEU A 727 -19.30 -24.56 45.81
N PRO A 728 -19.02 -23.44 46.51
CA PRO A 728 -18.65 -23.42 47.94
C PRO A 728 -19.67 -24.01 48.94
N HIS A 729 -20.83 -24.44 48.47
CA HIS A 729 -21.87 -25.14 49.25
C HIS A 729 -21.96 -26.64 48.93
N ARG A 730 -21.12 -27.14 48.01
CA ARG A 730 -20.97 -28.55 47.59
C ARG A 730 -19.55 -29.08 47.77
N ALA A 731 -18.52 -28.24 47.63
CA ALA A 731 -17.13 -28.61 47.85
C ALA A 731 -16.35 -27.56 48.67
N HIS A 732 -15.17 -27.97 49.13
CA HIS A 732 -14.21 -27.16 49.87
C HIS A 732 -12.80 -27.29 49.26
N CYS A 733 -12.15 -26.14 49.03
CA CYS A 733 -10.77 -26.02 48.57
C CYS A 733 -9.82 -25.99 49.77
N SER A 734 -8.83 -26.86 49.79
CA SER A 734 -7.74 -26.85 50.79
C SER A 734 -6.39 -26.73 50.09
N TYR A 735 -5.64 -25.67 50.41
CA TYR A 735 -4.30 -25.44 49.86
C TYR A 735 -3.27 -26.45 50.40
N SER A 736 -2.47 -27.02 49.50
CA SER A 736 -1.50 -28.10 49.80
C SER A 736 -0.03 -27.70 49.56
N GLY A 737 0.25 -26.43 49.25
CA GLY A 737 1.60 -25.89 49.08
C GLY A 737 2.11 -25.90 47.64
N GLY A 738 3.09 -25.04 47.31
CA GLY A 738 3.71 -25.00 45.98
C GLY A 738 2.73 -24.72 44.83
N SER A 739 1.75 -23.83 45.06
CA SER A 739 0.61 -23.58 44.15
C SER A 739 -0.35 -24.76 43.94
N SER A 740 -0.19 -25.88 44.65
CA SER A 740 -1.11 -27.01 44.64
C SER A 740 -2.27 -26.82 45.61
N TYR A 741 -3.47 -27.27 45.22
CA TYR A 741 -4.67 -27.32 46.05
C TYR A 741 -5.46 -28.60 45.80
N THR A 742 -6.18 -29.05 46.83
CA THR A 742 -7.07 -30.22 46.79
C THR A 742 -8.52 -29.78 46.98
N CYS A 743 -9.43 -30.34 46.19
CA CYS A 743 -10.88 -30.14 46.32
C CYS A 743 -11.50 -31.33 47.04
N THR A 744 -12.48 -31.10 47.93
CA THR A 744 -13.18 -32.18 48.65
C THR A 744 -14.68 -31.90 48.71
N CYS A 745 -15.53 -32.92 48.46
CA CYS A 745 -16.98 -32.76 48.56
C CYS A 745 -17.43 -32.61 50.02
N LEU A 746 -18.40 -31.73 50.26
CA LEU A 746 -19.02 -31.50 51.57
C LEU A 746 -20.04 -32.59 51.91
N THR A 747 -20.29 -32.77 53.21
CA THR A 747 -21.19 -33.80 53.75
C THR A 747 -22.58 -33.76 53.11
N GLY A 748 -22.95 -34.83 52.41
CA GLY A 748 -24.21 -34.94 51.65
C GLY A 748 -24.02 -34.99 50.12
N PHE A 749 -22.81 -34.70 49.63
CA PHE A 749 -22.43 -34.80 48.22
C PHE A 749 -21.37 -35.89 48.02
N GLN A 750 -21.37 -36.53 46.84
CA GLN A 750 -20.34 -37.47 46.42
C GLN A 750 -19.75 -37.08 45.06
N GLY A 751 -18.45 -37.31 44.88
CA GLY A 751 -17.70 -36.86 43.73
C GLY A 751 -16.20 -36.76 44.01
N ASP A 752 -15.47 -36.09 43.12
CA ASP A 752 -14.03 -35.89 43.14
C ASP A 752 -13.59 -34.53 43.73
N GLY A 753 -14.53 -33.73 44.23
CA GLY A 753 -14.31 -32.38 44.73
C GLY A 753 -14.47 -31.27 43.68
N ARG A 754 -14.40 -31.59 42.39
CA ARG A 754 -14.61 -30.66 41.26
C ARG A 754 -16.01 -30.84 40.66
N VAL A 755 -16.58 -32.03 40.76
CA VAL A 755 -17.98 -32.35 40.46
C VAL A 755 -18.60 -33.09 41.65
N CYS A 756 -19.33 -32.39 42.52
CA CYS A 756 -19.94 -32.96 43.73
C CYS A 756 -21.46 -33.08 43.58
N GLN A 757 -21.94 -34.29 43.30
CA GLN A 757 -23.36 -34.57 43.07
C GLN A 757 -24.09 -34.87 44.38
N GLY A 758 -25.27 -34.27 44.57
CA GLY A 758 -26.11 -34.50 45.74
C GLY A 758 -26.81 -35.85 45.66
N THR A 759 -26.91 -36.58 46.77
CA THR A 759 -27.39 -37.97 46.78
C THR A 759 -28.90 -38.16 46.59
N GLU A 760 -29.68 -37.08 46.46
CA GLU A 760 -31.08 -37.11 46.01
C GLU A 760 -31.36 -36.02 44.96
N ARG A 761 -32.15 -36.34 43.92
CA ARG A 761 -32.69 -35.32 43.00
C ARG A 761 -33.67 -34.44 43.76
N THR A 762 -33.33 -33.16 43.91
CA THR A 762 -34.24 -32.15 44.44
C THR A 762 -35.50 -32.06 43.56
N LYS A 763 -36.67 -32.15 44.19
CA LYS A 763 -37.95 -31.99 43.50
C LYS A 763 -38.12 -30.53 43.10
N THR A 764 -38.59 -30.32 41.87
CA THR A 764 -38.93 -28.99 41.34
C THR A 764 -40.10 -28.35 42.13
N GLN A 765 -40.40 -27.08 41.87
CA GLN A 765 -41.49 -26.40 42.56
C GLN A 765 -42.86 -27.03 42.26
N CYS A 766 -43.16 -27.38 41.00
CA CYS A 766 -44.42 -28.04 40.66
C CYS A 766 -44.49 -29.46 41.24
N GLU A 767 -43.43 -30.28 41.10
CA GLU A 767 -43.39 -31.60 41.72
C GLU A 767 -43.56 -31.53 43.24
N THR A 768 -42.95 -30.55 43.90
CA THR A 768 -43.10 -30.34 45.35
C THR A 768 -44.52 -29.89 45.72
N HIS A 769 -45.15 -29.02 44.92
CA HIS A 769 -46.52 -28.56 45.13
C HIS A 769 -47.52 -29.72 44.96
N ARG A 770 -47.42 -30.46 43.86
CA ARG A 770 -48.21 -31.67 43.57
C ARG A 770 -48.04 -32.74 44.65
N ASP A 771 -46.80 -33.07 45.00
CA ASP A 771 -46.52 -34.15 45.96
C ASP A 771 -46.88 -33.77 47.40
N ARG A 772 -46.89 -32.47 47.77
CA ARG A 772 -47.45 -31.98 49.05
C ARG A 772 -48.96 -32.22 49.16
N LEU A 773 -49.68 -32.24 48.04
CA LEU A 773 -51.13 -32.41 47.98
C LEU A 773 -51.54 -33.89 47.86
N LEU A 774 -50.75 -34.70 47.15
CA LEU A 774 -51.01 -36.14 46.96
C LEU A 774 -50.41 -37.02 48.06
N GLY A 775 -49.29 -36.63 48.66
CA GLY A 775 -48.59 -37.36 49.71
C GLY A 775 -47.84 -38.62 49.24
N PRO A 776 -46.93 -39.16 50.07
CA PRO A 776 -46.14 -40.33 49.70
C PRO A 776 -46.93 -41.64 49.82
N GLN A 777 -47.25 -42.24 48.67
CA GLN A 777 -47.46 -43.69 48.49
C GLN A 777 -48.58 -44.37 49.32
N ARG A 778 -49.85 -43.97 49.10
CA ARG A 778 -51.03 -44.87 49.00
C ARG A 778 -52.28 -44.07 48.59
N PRO A 779 -53.24 -44.66 47.86
CA PRO A 779 -54.38 -43.92 47.30
C PRO A 779 -55.35 -43.46 48.38
N ARG A 780 -55.33 -42.16 48.70
CA ARG A 780 -56.46 -41.43 49.28
C ARG A 780 -57.15 -40.64 48.17
N PRO A 781 -58.49 -40.53 48.15
CA PRO A 781 -59.17 -39.60 47.25
C PRO A 781 -58.72 -38.17 47.55
N VAL A 782 -58.44 -37.39 46.50
CA VAL A 782 -58.19 -35.94 46.64
C VAL A 782 -59.43 -35.27 47.24
N PRO A 783 -59.31 -34.36 48.22
CA PRO A 783 -60.46 -33.63 48.75
C PRO A 783 -61.24 -32.91 47.63
N VAL A 784 -62.55 -33.12 47.59
CA VAL A 784 -63.41 -32.59 46.52
C VAL A 784 -63.33 -31.07 46.50
N GLY A 785 -62.91 -30.50 45.37
CA GLY A 785 -62.72 -29.06 45.19
C GLY A 785 -61.29 -28.53 45.40
N GLN A 786 -60.31 -29.39 45.73
CA GLN A 786 -58.92 -28.95 45.87
C GLN A 786 -58.13 -29.07 44.57
N TYR A 787 -57.44 -27.99 44.18
CA TYR A 787 -56.56 -27.94 43.02
C TYR A 787 -55.27 -28.71 43.25
N VAL A 788 -54.87 -29.48 42.23
CA VAL A 788 -53.56 -30.14 42.13
C VAL A 788 -52.95 -29.72 40.79
N PRO A 789 -51.75 -29.12 40.75
CA PRO A 789 -51.15 -28.66 39.51
C PRO A 789 -50.64 -29.83 38.67
N THR A 790 -50.70 -29.67 37.34
CA THR A 790 -50.02 -30.55 36.38
C THR A 790 -48.62 -30.05 36.10
N CYS A 791 -47.67 -30.97 36.01
CA CYS A 791 -46.25 -30.66 35.84
C CYS A 791 -45.73 -31.36 34.59
N ASP A 792 -44.86 -30.69 33.86
CA ASP A 792 -44.30 -31.17 32.59
C ASP A 792 -43.26 -32.29 32.80
N SER A 793 -42.65 -32.73 31.69
CA SER A 793 -41.57 -33.73 31.68
C SER A 793 -40.31 -33.34 32.47
N GLN A 794 -40.07 -32.06 32.71
CA GLN A 794 -38.91 -31.53 33.45
C GLN A 794 -39.25 -31.13 34.90
N GLY A 795 -40.54 -31.07 35.26
CA GLY A 795 -41.05 -30.64 36.56
C GLY A 795 -41.38 -29.14 36.67
N ALA A 796 -41.38 -28.40 35.56
CA ALA A 796 -42.05 -27.11 35.49
C ALA A 796 -43.58 -27.28 35.59
N TYR A 797 -44.31 -26.19 35.84
CA TYR A 797 -45.76 -26.19 35.66
C TYR A 797 -46.07 -26.23 34.16
N GLU A 798 -47.04 -27.04 33.73
CA GLU A 798 -47.58 -26.94 32.36
C GLU A 798 -48.20 -25.55 32.16
N ALA A 799 -47.96 -24.91 31.00
CA ALA A 799 -48.39 -23.52 30.77
C ALA A 799 -49.91 -23.31 30.85
N THR A 800 -50.70 -24.35 30.58
CA THR A 800 -52.15 -24.40 30.82
C THR A 800 -52.46 -25.29 32.02
N GLN A 801 -53.15 -24.76 33.02
CA GLN A 801 -53.60 -25.51 34.20
C GLN A 801 -55.13 -25.66 34.17
N CYS A 802 -55.65 -26.81 34.62
CA CYS A 802 -57.08 -27.13 34.56
C CYS A 802 -57.61 -27.75 35.86
N HIS A 803 -58.73 -27.23 36.36
CA HIS A 803 -59.37 -27.68 37.60
C HIS A 803 -60.65 -28.48 37.34
N GLY A 804 -60.51 -29.80 37.28
CA GLY A 804 -61.60 -30.72 36.93
C GLY A 804 -62.87 -30.59 37.80
N SER A 805 -62.75 -30.20 39.07
CA SER A 805 -63.91 -30.07 39.98
C SER A 805 -64.70 -28.76 39.82
N ILE A 806 -64.24 -27.78 39.02
CA ILE A 806 -64.99 -26.53 38.76
C ILE A 806 -65.15 -26.22 37.26
N GLY A 807 -64.68 -27.09 36.37
CA GLY A 807 -64.89 -26.94 34.92
C GLY A 807 -64.06 -25.85 34.24
N GLN A 808 -63.01 -25.32 34.87
CA GLN A 808 -62.22 -24.18 34.36
C GLN A 808 -60.74 -24.50 34.16
N CYS A 809 -60.10 -23.81 33.22
CA CYS A 809 -58.66 -23.79 32.97
C CYS A 809 -58.14 -22.35 32.86
N TRP A 810 -56.86 -22.13 33.12
CA TRP A 810 -56.19 -20.82 33.04
C TRP A 810 -54.72 -20.99 32.64
N CYS A 811 -54.06 -19.91 32.21
CA CYS A 811 -52.61 -19.91 32.00
C CYS A 811 -51.86 -19.61 33.30
N VAL A 812 -50.66 -20.18 33.44
CA VAL A 812 -49.76 -19.87 34.56
C VAL A 812 -48.39 -19.39 34.09
N ASP A 813 -47.72 -18.62 34.94
CA ASP A 813 -46.33 -18.23 34.74
C ASP A 813 -45.34 -19.35 35.16
N ARG A 814 -44.04 -19.06 35.03
CA ARG A 814 -42.96 -20.01 35.40
C ARG A 814 -42.92 -20.39 36.89
N SER A 815 -43.68 -19.70 37.76
CA SER A 815 -43.84 -20.01 39.19
C SER A 815 -45.13 -20.78 39.51
N GLY A 816 -46.02 -20.95 38.52
CA GLY A 816 -47.33 -21.59 38.67
C GLY A 816 -48.45 -20.64 39.10
N GLN A 817 -48.23 -19.32 39.04
CA GLN A 817 -49.24 -18.32 39.40
C GLN A 817 -50.19 -18.02 38.23
N GLU A 818 -51.49 -17.94 38.49
CA GLU A 818 -52.53 -17.68 37.48
C GLU A 818 -52.34 -16.30 36.83
N ILE A 819 -52.20 -16.27 35.51
CA ILE A 819 -52.10 -15.04 34.72
C ILE A 819 -53.50 -14.40 34.65
N PRO A 820 -53.70 -13.18 35.18
CA PRO A 820 -55.04 -12.58 35.29
C PRO A 820 -55.78 -12.49 33.96
N GLY A 821 -57.07 -12.85 33.97
CA GLY A 821 -57.94 -12.79 32.79
C GLY A 821 -57.84 -13.98 31.82
N THR A 822 -56.93 -14.94 32.05
CA THR A 822 -56.76 -16.12 31.17
C THR A 822 -57.72 -17.29 31.46
N ARG A 823 -58.61 -17.13 32.45
CA ARG A 823 -59.49 -18.19 32.96
C ARG A 823 -60.72 -18.41 32.07
N ALA A 824 -60.86 -19.61 31.53
CA ALA A 824 -61.96 -20.03 30.66
C ALA A 824 -62.51 -21.42 31.05
N GLU A 825 -63.63 -21.84 30.47
CA GLU A 825 -64.18 -23.19 30.67
C GLU A 825 -63.39 -24.29 29.94
N ILE A 826 -63.49 -25.53 30.41
CA ILE A 826 -62.86 -26.72 29.77
C ILE A 826 -63.30 -26.91 28.31
N SER A 827 -64.46 -26.37 27.92
CA SER A 827 -65.01 -26.32 26.56
C SER A 827 -64.21 -25.41 25.61
N ASN A 828 -63.51 -24.40 26.13
CA ASN A 828 -62.77 -23.40 25.37
C ASN A 828 -61.46 -23.06 26.09
N ARG A 829 -60.55 -24.04 26.17
CA ARG A 829 -59.28 -23.93 26.93
C ARG A 829 -58.41 -22.81 26.37
N PRO A 830 -57.73 -22.02 27.22
CA PRO A 830 -56.84 -20.96 26.76
C PRO A 830 -55.59 -21.55 26.09
N LEU A 831 -55.16 -20.96 24.97
CA LEU A 831 -53.92 -21.31 24.27
C LEU A 831 -52.75 -20.58 24.93
N CYS A 832 -52.18 -21.20 25.97
CA CYS A 832 -51.02 -20.68 26.69
C CYS A 832 -49.75 -21.06 25.92
N ILE A 833 -49.10 -20.08 25.26
CA ILE A 833 -47.92 -20.31 24.43
C ILE A 833 -46.70 -20.53 25.33
N GLU A 834 -46.09 -21.71 25.23
CA GLU A 834 -44.75 -21.97 25.78
C GLU A 834 -43.70 -21.25 24.93
N GLN A 835 -42.80 -20.49 25.57
CA GLN A 835 -41.61 -19.98 24.89
C GLN A 835 -40.70 -21.17 24.54
N GLU A 836 -40.37 -21.31 23.26
CA GLU A 836 -40.05 -22.61 22.66
C GLU A 836 -38.77 -23.30 23.15
N VAL A 837 -38.80 -24.63 23.16
CA VAL A 837 -37.70 -25.44 22.62
C VAL A 837 -38.28 -26.54 21.71
N VAL A 838 -38.29 -26.29 20.40
CA VAL A 838 -38.71 -27.29 19.40
C VAL A 838 -37.69 -28.43 19.36
N ARG A 839 -38.13 -29.66 19.63
CA ARG A 839 -37.35 -30.88 19.34
C ARG A 839 -37.69 -31.38 17.93
N PRO A 840 -36.68 -31.70 17.08
CA PRO A 840 -36.94 -32.19 15.73
C PRO A 840 -37.56 -33.61 15.75
N PRO A 841 -38.33 -33.98 14.71
CA PRO A 841 -39.01 -35.28 14.65
C PRO A 841 -38.00 -36.43 14.45
N VAL A 842 -38.11 -37.47 15.27
CA VAL A 842 -37.29 -38.69 15.15
C VAL A 842 -37.83 -39.58 14.03
N GLY A 843 -37.27 -39.39 12.83
CA GLY A 843 -37.35 -40.32 11.71
C GLY A 843 -35.94 -40.68 11.22
N PRO A 844 -35.77 -41.71 10.36
CA PRO A 844 -34.49 -42.02 9.75
C PRO A 844 -34.02 -40.85 8.89
N THR A 845 -32.92 -40.21 9.28
CA THR A 845 -32.41 -39.01 8.64
C THR A 845 -31.87 -39.30 7.23
N PRO A 846 -32.17 -38.45 6.23
CA PRO A 846 -31.34 -38.32 5.03
C PRO A 846 -29.89 -37.95 5.43
N ARG A 847 -28.93 -38.14 4.53
CA ARG A 847 -27.54 -37.69 4.78
C ARG A 847 -27.54 -36.17 5.05
N PRO A 848 -26.82 -35.66 6.08
CA PRO A 848 -26.88 -34.24 6.45
C PRO A 848 -26.37 -33.26 5.38
N ASP A 849 -25.54 -33.74 4.45
CA ASP A 849 -24.55 -32.90 3.76
C ASP A 849 -25.01 -32.32 2.41
N VAL A 850 -26.29 -32.48 2.04
CA VAL A 850 -26.84 -32.01 0.75
C VAL A 850 -28.25 -31.44 0.91
N HIS A 851 -28.33 -30.12 1.16
CA HIS A 851 -29.54 -29.33 0.91
C HIS A 851 -29.52 -28.83 -0.55
N PRO A 852 -30.48 -29.22 -1.40
CA PRO A 852 -30.48 -28.81 -2.81
C PRO A 852 -30.75 -27.30 -2.95
N LEU A 853 -29.98 -26.64 -3.80
CA LEU A 853 -30.16 -25.21 -4.12
C LEU A 853 -31.62 -24.91 -4.55
N PRO A 854 -32.22 -23.79 -4.08
CA PRO A 854 -33.42 -23.23 -4.69
C PRO A 854 -33.19 -23.05 -6.21
N PRO A 855 -34.05 -23.61 -7.08
CA PRO A 855 -33.84 -23.56 -8.52
C PRO A 855 -33.61 -22.14 -9.04
N GLY A 856 -32.58 -21.97 -9.87
CA GLY A 856 -32.22 -20.68 -10.46
C GLY A 856 -31.42 -19.74 -9.56
N THR A 857 -30.82 -20.21 -8.45
CA THR A 857 -29.84 -19.45 -7.66
C THR A 857 -28.54 -19.24 -8.45
N ASN A 858 -27.87 -18.10 -8.26
CA ASN A 858 -26.71 -17.68 -9.06
C ASN A 858 -25.65 -17.00 -8.16
N LEU A 859 -24.39 -16.99 -8.60
CA LEU A 859 -23.38 -16.09 -8.06
C LEU A 859 -23.45 -14.74 -8.76
N LEU A 860 -23.22 -13.66 -8.01
CA LEU A 860 -22.92 -12.33 -8.51
C LEU A 860 -21.53 -11.93 -8.02
N PHE A 861 -20.66 -11.41 -8.90
CA PHE A 861 -19.37 -10.87 -8.47
C PHE A 861 -19.00 -9.60 -9.25
N ALA A 862 -18.23 -8.73 -8.59
CA ALA A 862 -17.78 -7.45 -9.15
C ALA A 862 -16.44 -7.59 -9.89
N GLN A 863 -16.29 -6.81 -10.96
CA GLN A 863 -15.04 -6.59 -11.71
C GLN A 863 -14.94 -5.11 -12.08
N SER A 864 -13.76 -4.65 -12.49
CA SER A 864 -13.59 -3.29 -13.02
C SER A 864 -14.58 -3.02 -14.17
N GLY A 865 -15.44 -2.02 -13.98
CA GLY A 865 -16.45 -1.59 -14.94
C GLY A 865 -17.68 -2.51 -15.14
N ARG A 866 -17.90 -3.53 -14.30
CA ARG A 866 -19.02 -4.49 -14.49
C ARG A 866 -19.39 -5.32 -13.25
N ILE A 867 -20.62 -5.85 -13.25
CA ILE A 867 -21.03 -6.95 -12.37
C ILE A 867 -21.39 -8.16 -13.24
N GLU A 868 -20.76 -9.29 -12.95
CA GLU A 868 -20.92 -10.57 -13.63
C GLU A 868 -21.85 -11.51 -12.85
N PHE A 869 -22.49 -12.42 -13.58
CA PHE A 869 -23.53 -13.33 -13.10
C PHE A 869 -23.26 -14.75 -13.60
N VAL A 870 -23.21 -15.73 -12.68
CA VAL A 870 -22.94 -17.15 -13.01
C VAL A 870 -24.02 -18.04 -12.40
N PRO A 871 -24.88 -18.68 -13.20
CA PRO A 871 -25.90 -19.60 -12.69
C PRO A 871 -25.29 -20.82 -12.01
N LEU A 872 -25.91 -21.26 -10.91
CA LEU A 872 -25.58 -22.52 -10.24
C LEU A 872 -26.65 -23.57 -10.55
N GLU A 873 -26.22 -24.79 -10.83
CA GLU A 873 -27.10 -25.98 -10.82
C GLU A 873 -26.54 -26.97 -9.80
N SER A 874 -27.36 -27.33 -8.81
CA SER A 874 -26.99 -28.12 -7.61
C SER A 874 -25.90 -27.46 -6.76
N TYR A 875 -24.64 -27.49 -7.20
CA TYR A 875 -23.51 -26.73 -6.63
C TYR A 875 -22.49 -26.27 -7.71
N ASP A 876 -22.70 -26.63 -8.97
CA ASP A 876 -21.72 -26.46 -10.06
C ASP A 876 -21.95 -25.15 -10.81
N MET A 877 -20.87 -24.40 -11.09
CA MET A 877 -20.94 -23.17 -11.86
C MET A 877 -21.23 -23.44 -13.35
N LYS A 878 -22.31 -22.90 -13.88
CA LYS A 878 -22.64 -23.02 -15.31
C LYS A 878 -21.91 -21.95 -16.12
N LYS A 879 -20.60 -22.12 -16.25
CA LYS A 879 -19.65 -21.23 -16.92
C LYS A 879 -20.10 -20.77 -18.31
N THR A 880 -20.74 -21.66 -19.07
CA THR A 880 -21.29 -21.37 -20.42
C THR A 880 -22.58 -20.55 -20.44
N LYS A 881 -23.20 -20.31 -19.27
CA LYS A 881 -24.36 -19.44 -19.07
C LYS A 881 -24.00 -18.15 -18.30
N ALA A 882 -22.72 -17.91 -18.04
CA ALA A 882 -22.25 -16.71 -17.39
C ALA A 882 -22.44 -15.47 -18.29
N LYS A 883 -22.73 -14.32 -17.69
CA LYS A 883 -22.92 -13.06 -18.42
C LYS A 883 -22.74 -11.84 -17.52
N THR A 884 -22.38 -10.71 -18.12
CA THR A 884 -22.52 -9.39 -17.50
C THR A 884 -24.01 -9.10 -17.23
N VAL A 885 -24.36 -8.61 -16.03
CA VAL A 885 -25.71 -8.12 -15.71
C VAL A 885 -25.79 -6.60 -15.59
N LEU A 886 -24.69 -5.96 -15.17
CA LEU A 886 -24.55 -4.50 -15.16
C LEU A 886 -23.21 -4.13 -15.78
N HIS A 887 -23.22 -3.20 -16.74
CA HIS A 887 -22.01 -2.62 -17.30
C HIS A 887 -21.96 -1.15 -16.90
N LEU A 888 -20.89 -0.78 -16.19
CA LEU A 888 -20.70 0.52 -15.56
C LEU A 888 -19.28 1.00 -15.90
N PRO A 889 -19.01 1.37 -17.16
CA PRO A 889 -17.68 1.82 -17.58
C PRO A 889 -17.18 2.97 -16.69
N GLU A 890 -15.86 3.11 -16.60
CA GLU A 890 -15.16 4.11 -15.77
C GLU A 890 -15.34 3.92 -14.24
N LYS A 891 -16.11 2.93 -13.76
CA LYS A 891 -16.31 2.63 -12.33
C LYS A 891 -15.47 1.47 -11.81
N VAL A 892 -15.00 1.56 -10.57
CA VAL A 892 -14.30 0.48 -9.86
C VAL A 892 -15.20 0.00 -8.74
N ILE A 893 -15.90 -1.11 -9.03
CA ILE A 893 -16.89 -1.71 -8.14
C ILE A 893 -16.17 -2.66 -7.18
N ILE A 894 -16.30 -2.42 -5.88
CA ILE A 894 -15.62 -3.23 -4.85
C ILE A 894 -16.60 -4.19 -4.19
N GLY A 895 -17.52 -3.69 -3.38
CA GLY A 895 -18.53 -4.48 -2.69
C GLY A 895 -19.74 -4.79 -3.56
N VAL A 896 -20.35 -5.97 -3.40
CA VAL A 896 -21.64 -6.32 -4.01
C VAL A 896 -22.50 -7.13 -3.04
N ALA A 897 -23.76 -6.72 -2.89
CA ALA A 897 -24.79 -7.37 -2.08
C ALA A 897 -26.09 -7.54 -2.90
N TYR A 898 -27.00 -8.37 -2.41
CA TYR A 898 -28.22 -8.70 -3.14
C TYR A 898 -29.45 -8.76 -2.22
N ASP A 899 -30.47 -7.98 -2.56
CA ASP A 899 -31.79 -8.11 -1.95
C ASP A 899 -32.60 -9.21 -2.65
N CYS A 900 -32.84 -10.29 -1.93
CA CYS A 900 -33.66 -11.40 -2.39
C CYS A 900 -35.17 -11.08 -2.44
N VAL A 901 -35.65 -9.97 -1.86
CA VAL A 901 -37.07 -9.57 -1.89
C VAL A 901 -37.41 -8.85 -3.19
N GLU A 902 -36.83 -7.68 -3.43
CA GLU A 902 -37.11 -6.84 -4.62
C GLU A 902 -36.25 -7.22 -5.84
N LYS A 903 -35.32 -8.19 -5.68
CA LYS A 903 -34.38 -8.65 -6.71
C LYS A 903 -33.38 -7.58 -7.16
N MET A 904 -33.01 -6.72 -6.21
CA MET A 904 -32.08 -5.60 -6.42
C MET A 904 -30.64 -6.01 -6.11
N VAL A 905 -29.71 -5.65 -6.99
CA VAL A 905 -28.27 -5.70 -6.72
C VAL A 905 -27.86 -4.36 -6.14
N TYR A 906 -27.09 -4.39 -5.04
CA TYR A 906 -26.46 -3.23 -4.41
C TYR A 906 -24.95 -3.34 -4.58
N TRP A 907 -24.26 -2.23 -4.80
CA TRP A 907 -22.80 -2.22 -4.91
C TRP A 907 -22.18 -0.92 -4.41
N THR A 908 -20.87 -0.98 -4.14
CA THR A 908 -20.04 0.19 -3.81
C THR A 908 -19.13 0.56 -4.97
N ASP A 909 -18.95 1.85 -5.23
CA ASP A 909 -17.95 2.40 -6.17
C ASP A 909 -16.99 3.32 -5.41
N ILE A 910 -15.69 3.20 -5.69
CA ILE A 910 -14.62 4.02 -5.10
C ILE A 910 -14.07 5.09 -6.06
N THR A 911 -14.47 5.09 -7.34
CA THR A 911 -14.04 6.16 -8.29
C THR A 911 -14.83 7.45 -8.07
N SER A 912 -16.10 7.32 -7.71
CA SER A 912 -16.96 8.37 -7.20
C SER A 912 -17.67 7.80 -5.96
N PRO A 913 -17.08 7.95 -4.76
CA PRO A 913 -17.50 7.27 -3.54
C PRO A 913 -19.02 7.25 -3.33
N SER A 914 -19.63 6.10 -3.63
CA SER A 914 -21.08 5.96 -3.67
C SER A 914 -21.54 4.52 -3.45
N ILE A 915 -22.77 4.39 -2.95
CA ILE A 915 -23.51 3.14 -2.86
C ILE A 915 -24.70 3.27 -3.81
N SER A 916 -24.85 2.32 -4.74
CA SER A 916 -25.87 2.36 -5.80
C SER A 916 -26.59 1.01 -5.92
N LYS A 917 -27.78 1.03 -6.52
CA LYS A 917 -28.60 -0.17 -6.74
C LYS A 917 -29.25 -0.22 -8.13
N ALA A 918 -29.53 -1.43 -8.61
CA ALA A 918 -30.30 -1.67 -9.84
C ALA A 918 -31.02 -3.03 -9.78
N ASN A 919 -32.04 -3.24 -10.62
CA ASN A 919 -32.78 -4.50 -10.64
C ASN A 919 -32.03 -5.56 -11.46
N LEU A 920 -31.89 -6.79 -10.94
CA LEU A 920 -31.19 -7.89 -11.61
C LEU A 920 -31.84 -8.33 -12.93
N GLN A 921 -33.12 -8.00 -13.14
CA GLN A 921 -33.85 -8.27 -14.40
C GLN A 921 -33.68 -7.15 -15.45
N GLY A 922 -33.02 -6.04 -15.09
CA GLY A 922 -32.80 -4.87 -15.94
C GLY A 922 -33.43 -3.60 -15.36
N GLY A 923 -32.74 -2.48 -15.50
CA GLY A 923 -33.14 -1.16 -15.03
C GLY A 923 -31.93 -0.24 -14.89
N GLU A 924 -32.14 1.07 -14.91
CA GLU A 924 -31.05 2.04 -14.75
C GLU A 924 -30.47 2.01 -13.32
N PRO A 925 -29.16 2.30 -13.15
CA PRO A 925 -28.53 2.51 -11.86
C PRO A 925 -29.19 3.67 -11.08
N VAL A 926 -29.56 3.40 -9.83
CA VAL A 926 -30.09 4.40 -8.90
C VAL A 926 -29.08 4.59 -7.76
N PRO A 927 -28.52 5.81 -7.57
CA PRO A 927 -27.69 6.09 -6.40
C PRO A 927 -28.53 6.04 -5.12
N VAL A 928 -27.94 5.50 -4.05
CA VAL A 928 -28.56 5.35 -2.71
C VAL A 928 -27.86 6.27 -1.71
N ILE A 929 -26.52 6.27 -1.70
CA ILE A 929 -25.67 7.18 -0.91
C ILE A 929 -24.61 7.76 -1.85
N THR A 930 -24.43 9.08 -1.85
CA THR A 930 -23.47 9.81 -2.73
C THR A 930 -22.72 10.92 -2.00
N SER A 931 -22.73 10.90 -0.67
CA SER A 931 -22.15 11.92 0.19
C SER A 931 -21.63 11.28 1.47
N ASP A 932 -20.63 11.90 2.08
CA ASP A 932 -19.97 11.40 3.28
C ASP A 932 -19.47 9.93 3.13
N LEU A 933 -18.86 9.60 1.99
CA LEU A 933 -18.13 8.35 1.75
C LEU A 933 -16.72 8.67 1.22
N GLU A 934 -15.73 7.84 1.55
CA GLU A 934 -14.36 7.91 0.98
C GLU A 934 -13.97 6.56 0.35
N SER A 935 -13.99 5.45 1.09
CA SER A 935 -13.60 4.12 0.60
C SER A 935 -14.56 3.00 1.06
N PRO A 936 -15.79 2.96 0.52
CA PRO A 936 -16.75 1.91 0.83
C PRO A 936 -16.32 0.55 0.22
N GLU A 937 -15.70 -0.33 1.01
CA GLU A 937 -15.17 -1.62 0.53
C GLU A 937 -16.16 -2.79 0.68
N GLY A 938 -16.79 -2.93 1.86
CA GLY A 938 -17.72 -4.02 2.16
C GLY A 938 -19.17 -3.56 2.19
N ILE A 939 -20.10 -4.44 1.83
CA ILE A 939 -21.54 -4.16 1.82
C ILE A 939 -22.36 -5.42 2.13
N ALA A 940 -23.38 -5.29 2.97
CA ALA A 940 -24.31 -6.36 3.36
C ALA A 940 -25.76 -5.83 3.38
N VAL A 941 -26.73 -6.72 3.16
CA VAL A 941 -28.17 -6.37 3.12
C VAL A 941 -28.94 -7.25 4.11
N ASP A 942 -29.76 -6.63 4.96
CA ASP A 942 -30.78 -7.29 5.74
C ASP A 942 -32.09 -7.34 4.94
N HIS A 943 -32.44 -8.53 4.45
CA HIS A 943 -33.67 -8.76 3.69
C HIS A 943 -34.95 -8.72 4.54
N LEU A 944 -34.84 -8.90 5.87
CA LEU A 944 -35.95 -8.91 6.83
C LEU A 944 -36.22 -7.52 7.42
N GLY A 945 -35.19 -6.83 7.89
CA GLY A 945 -35.25 -5.46 8.43
C GLY A 945 -35.28 -4.36 7.36
N ARG A 946 -35.02 -4.70 6.08
CA ARG A 946 -35.01 -3.79 4.93
C ARG A 946 -33.95 -2.68 5.02
N THR A 947 -32.76 -3.06 5.45
CA THR A 947 -31.60 -2.16 5.64
C THR A 947 -30.35 -2.66 4.90
N VAL A 948 -29.41 -1.74 4.65
CA VAL A 948 -28.09 -1.99 4.07
C VAL A 948 -27.01 -1.51 5.03
N PHE A 949 -25.91 -2.25 5.12
CA PHE A 949 -24.76 -2.00 5.99
C PHE A 949 -23.51 -1.93 5.13
N TRP A 950 -22.55 -1.08 5.49
CA TRP A 950 -21.25 -1.00 4.81
C TRP A 950 -20.10 -0.66 5.76
N THR A 951 -18.89 -0.90 5.27
CA THR A 951 -17.61 -0.50 5.86
C THR A 951 -16.98 0.59 5.00
N ASP A 952 -16.47 1.66 5.61
CA ASP A 952 -15.62 2.63 4.94
C ASP A 952 -14.19 2.57 5.52
N SER A 953 -13.25 2.13 4.69
CA SER A 953 -11.86 1.81 5.10
C SER A 953 -10.92 3.01 5.14
N MET A 954 -11.40 4.20 4.78
CA MET A 954 -10.68 5.48 4.92
C MET A 954 -11.25 6.38 6.03
N LYS A 955 -12.43 6.03 6.56
CA LYS A 955 -13.09 6.75 7.66
C LYS A 955 -13.14 5.98 8.98
N ASP A 956 -12.76 4.70 8.94
CA ASP A 956 -12.79 3.77 10.07
C ASP A 956 -14.18 3.59 10.67
N ARG A 957 -15.18 3.37 9.80
CA ARG A 957 -16.59 3.26 10.20
C ARG A 957 -17.32 2.05 9.64
N ILE A 958 -18.24 1.55 10.47
CA ILE A 958 -19.37 0.70 10.07
C ILE A 958 -20.64 1.54 10.18
N GLU A 959 -21.40 1.57 9.09
CA GLU A 959 -22.62 2.36 8.97
C GLU A 959 -23.77 1.51 8.44
N MET A 960 -24.98 2.04 8.61
CA MET A 960 -26.18 1.47 7.99
C MET A 960 -27.10 2.55 7.42
N ALA A 961 -27.94 2.15 6.48
CA ALA A 961 -29.10 2.93 6.04
C ALA A 961 -30.33 2.05 5.72
N THR A 962 -31.50 2.67 5.61
CA THR A 962 -32.64 2.05 4.90
C THR A 962 -32.27 1.76 3.43
N LEU A 963 -32.94 0.77 2.81
CA LEU A 963 -32.64 0.33 1.43
C LEU A 963 -32.89 1.40 0.34
N ASP A 964 -33.43 2.57 0.69
CA ASP A 964 -33.59 3.76 -0.13
C ASP A 964 -32.60 4.90 0.19
N GLY A 965 -31.76 4.73 1.22
CA GLY A 965 -30.78 5.73 1.70
C GLY A 965 -31.38 6.83 2.58
N ALA A 966 -32.70 6.86 2.78
CA ALA A 966 -33.39 7.98 3.42
C ALA A 966 -33.11 8.13 4.92
N GLN A 967 -32.68 7.07 5.60
CA GLN A 967 -32.41 7.03 7.03
C GLN A 967 -31.04 6.38 7.27
N ARG A 968 -30.01 7.17 7.60
CA ARG A 968 -28.61 6.72 7.79
C ARG A 968 -28.16 6.89 9.23
N ARG A 969 -27.41 5.92 9.76
CA ARG A 969 -26.75 5.99 11.07
C ARG A 969 -25.35 5.35 11.05
N VAL A 970 -24.43 5.94 11.80
CA VAL A 970 -23.14 5.31 12.13
C VAL A 970 -23.35 4.33 13.29
N LEU A 971 -22.78 3.13 13.20
CA LEU A 971 -22.91 2.07 14.21
C LEU A 971 -21.60 1.82 14.98
N VAL A 972 -20.47 1.93 14.30
CA VAL A 972 -19.12 1.78 14.89
C VAL A 972 -18.19 2.78 14.23
N ASP A 973 -17.43 3.54 15.03
CA ASP A 973 -16.52 4.62 14.61
C ASP A 973 -15.27 4.73 15.50
N THR A 974 -14.98 3.68 16.26
CA THR A 974 -13.91 3.60 17.26
C THR A 974 -13.23 2.25 17.14
N ASP A 975 -11.93 2.16 17.46
CA ASP A 975 -11.14 0.91 17.36
C ASP A 975 -11.36 0.17 16.02
N LEU A 976 -11.34 0.91 14.92
CA LEU A 976 -11.29 0.41 13.54
C LEU A 976 -10.10 1.13 12.87
N VAL A 977 -9.41 0.45 11.95
CA VAL A 977 -8.24 1.01 11.24
C VAL A 977 -8.24 0.66 9.75
N ASN A 978 -8.71 -0.54 9.38
CA ASN A 978 -9.01 -0.87 7.98
C ASN A 978 -10.16 -1.90 7.87
N PRO A 979 -11.42 -1.52 8.20
CA PRO A 979 -12.57 -2.42 8.05
C PRO A 979 -12.84 -2.77 6.58
N ARG A 980 -12.85 -4.07 6.23
CA ARG A 980 -13.08 -4.59 4.86
C ARG A 980 -14.40 -5.36 4.75
N ALA A 981 -14.41 -6.69 4.91
CA ALA A 981 -15.60 -7.48 4.68
C ALA A 981 -16.59 -7.34 5.85
N ILE A 982 -17.87 -7.21 5.54
CA ILE A 982 -18.98 -7.17 6.51
C ILE A 982 -20.12 -8.07 6.03
N ILE A 983 -20.77 -8.75 6.98
CA ILE A 983 -21.92 -9.62 6.76
C ILE A 983 -22.90 -9.52 7.94
N VAL A 984 -24.16 -9.86 7.70
CA VAL A 984 -25.23 -9.85 8.72
C VAL A 984 -25.96 -11.20 8.77
N ASP A 985 -26.40 -11.60 9.95
CA ASP A 985 -27.43 -12.63 10.17
C ASP A 985 -28.70 -11.93 10.72
N PRO A 986 -29.66 -11.59 9.84
CA PRO A 986 -30.92 -10.96 10.23
C PRO A 986 -31.77 -11.77 11.21
N VAL A 987 -31.62 -13.09 11.26
CA VAL A 987 -32.46 -13.97 12.10
C VAL A 987 -31.91 -14.01 13.53
N ARG A 988 -30.58 -14.01 13.69
CA ARG A 988 -29.93 -13.91 15.01
C ARG A 988 -29.74 -12.47 15.50
N GLY A 989 -29.89 -11.46 14.62
CA GLY A 989 -29.68 -10.05 14.98
C GLY A 989 -28.20 -9.70 15.19
N VAL A 990 -27.30 -10.35 14.45
CA VAL A 990 -25.84 -10.27 14.63
C VAL A 990 -25.17 -9.83 13.34
N MET A 991 -24.12 -9.00 13.44
CA MET A 991 -23.22 -8.69 12.34
C MET A 991 -21.79 -9.16 12.63
N TYR A 992 -21.03 -9.44 11.58
CA TYR A 992 -19.62 -9.83 11.63
C TYR A 992 -18.83 -9.02 10.62
N TRP A 993 -17.62 -8.61 10.96
CA TRP A 993 -16.71 -7.94 10.03
C TRP A 993 -15.25 -8.35 10.25
N ALA A 994 -14.42 -8.06 9.26
CA ALA A 994 -12.98 -8.19 9.32
C ALA A 994 -12.31 -6.81 9.20
N ASP A 995 -11.37 -6.53 10.08
CA ASP A 995 -10.42 -5.42 10.00
C ASP A 995 -9.03 -6.00 9.74
N TRP A 996 -8.37 -5.57 8.66
CA TRP A 996 -7.07 -6.08 8.24
C TRP A 996 -5.89 -5.21 8.68
N ASN A 997 -6.08 -4.35 9.69
CA ASN A 997 -5.02 -3.61 10.37
C ASN A 997 -3.75 -4.49 10.54
N ARG A 998 -2.64 -4.09 9.92
CA ARG A 998 -1.41 -4.89 9.87
C ARG A 998 -0.78 -5.16 11.25
N GLU A 999 -1.12 -4.36 12.26
CA GLU A 999 -0.58 -4.47 13.62
C GLU A 999 -1.49 -5.29 14.56
N ALA A 1000 -2.79 -5.35 14.26
CA ALA A 1000 -3.79 -6.06 15.06
C ALA A 1000 -4.97 -6.55 14.18
N PRO A 1001 -4.72 -7.45 13.21
CA PRO A 1001 -5.76 -7.91 12.28
C PRO A 1001 -6.78 -8.75 13.04
N LYS A 1002 -8.07 -8.41 12.89
CA LYS A 1002 -9.13 -8.93 13.75
C LYS A 1002 -10.42 -9.22 12.98
N ILE A 1003 -11.10 -10.28 13.42
CA ILE A 1003 -12.49 -10.57 13.03
C ILE A 1003 -13.35 -10.37 14.26
N GLU A 1004 -14.42 -9.60 14.10
CA GLU A 1004 -15.25 -9.10 15.18
C GLU A 1004 -16.73 -9.44 14.96
N THR A 1005 -17.52 -9.22 16.00
CA THR A 1005 -18.98 -9.31 15.93
C THR A 1005 -19.64 -8.35 16.91
N ALA A 1006 -20.85 -7.90 16.56
CA ALA A 1006 -21.74 -7.14 17.42
C ALA A 1006 -23.20 -7.56 17.10
N ALA A 1007 -24.15 -7.14 17.93
CA ALA A 1007 -25.53 -7.07 17.48
C ALA A 1007 -25.66 -6.05 16.32
N MET A 1008 -26.70 -6.17 15.49
CA MET A 1008 -26.85 -5.30 14.30
C MET A 1008 -27.12 -3.83 14.63
N ASP A 1009 -27.32 -3.47 15.90
CA ASP A 1009 -27.39 -2.10 16.41
C ASP A 1009 -26.04 -1.54 16.90
N GLY A 1010 -24.94 -2.29 16.74
CA GLY A 1010 -23.61 -1.95 17.23
C GLY A 1010 -23.33 -2.36 18.68
N THR A 1011 -24.34 -2.79 19.44
CA THR A 1011 -24.16 -3.19 20.85
C THR A 1011 -23.49 -4.56 20.99
N ASN A 1012 -22.95 -4.85 22.19
CA ASN A 1012 -22.32 -6.14 22.51
C ASN A 1012 -21.15 -6.52 21.58
N ARG A 1013 -20.44 -5.51 21.04
CA ARG A 1013 -19.23 -5.68 20.25
C ARG A 1013 -18.18 -6.50 21.00
N LYS A 1014 -17.60 -7.49 20.32
CA LYS A 1014 -16.48 -8.31 20.80
C LYS A 1014 -15.59 -8.75 19.64
N VAL A 1015 -14.29 -8.89 19.91
CA VAL A 1015 -13.36 -9.59 19.02
C VAL A 1015 -13.62 -11.10 19.09
N LEU A 1016 -13.68 -11.77 17.94
CA LEU A 1016 -13.80 -13.23 17.83
C LEU A 1016 -12.46 -13.90 17.54
N VAL A 1017 -11.65 -13.28 16.67
CA VAL A 1017 -10.35 -13.79 16.23
C VAL A 1017 -9.36 -12.64 16.14
N GLN A 1018 -8.20 -12.80 16.76
CA GLN A 1018 -7.06 -11.85 16.72
C GLN A 1018 -5.71 -12.55 16.53
N ASN A 1019 -5.70 -13.88 16.46
CA ASN A 1019 -4.50 -14.73 16.39
C ASN A 1019 -4.49 -15.46 15.04
N GLY A 1020 -3.34 -15.55 14.38
CA GLY A 1020 -3.20 -16.27 13.10
C GLY A 1020 -4.05 -15.65 11.98
N LEU A 1021 -4.20 -14.33 11.99
CA LEU A 1021 -4.73 -13.52 10.90
C LEU A 1021 -3.59 -12.66 10.34
N GLY A 1022 -3.66 -12.30 9.06
CA GLY A 1022 -2.70 -11.40 8.41
C GLY A 1022 -3.40 -10.38 7.53
N LEU A 1023 -4.19 -10.84 6.55
CA LEU A 1023 -5.04 -10.02 5.70
C LEU A 1023 -6.40 -10.71 5.53
N PRO A 1024 -7.30 -10.66 6.55
CA PRO A 1024 -8.62 -11.27 6.50
C PRO A 1024 -9.54 -10.51 5.52
N ASN A 1025 -9.42 -10.82 4.23
CA ASN A 1025 -10.09 -10.08 3.15
C ASN A 1025 -11.54 -10.53 2.94
N GLY A 1026 -11.79 -11.85 2.94
CA GLY A 1026 -13.10 -12.43 2.65
C GLY A 1026 -13.76 -13.00 3.89
N LEU A 1027 -15.07 -12.77 4.08
CA LEU A 1027 -15.83 -13.22 5.24
C LEU A 1027 -17.23 -13.72 4.81
N THR A 1028 -17.69 -14.84 5.34
CA THR A 1028 -19.02 -15.41 5.06
C THR A 1028 -19.55 -16.16 6.27
N TYR A 1029 -20.88 -16.20 6.44
CA TYR A 1029 -21.54 -16.95 7.51
C TYR A 1029 -22.61 -17.85 6.92
N ASP A 1030 -22.57 -19.13 7.27
CA ASP A 1030 -23.55 -20.13 6.86
C ASP A 1030 -24.50 -20.40 8.03
N SER A 1031 -25.72 -19.87 7.93
CA SER A 1031 -26.72 -19.92 9.00
C SER A 1031 -27.26 -21.34 9.29
N GLN A 1032 -27.09 -22.29 8.35
CA GLN A 1032 -27.50 -23.69 8.50
C GLN A 1032 -26.47 -24.48 9.31
N SER A 1033 -25.19 -24.36 8.95
CA SER A 1033 -24.09 -24.98 9.70
C SER A 1033 -23.65 -24.19 10.93
N SER A 1034 -24.15 -22.96 11.09
CA SER A 1034 -23.77 -21.98 12.13
C SER A 1034 -22.28 -21.60 12.12
N LEU A 1035 -21.61 -21.73 10.97
CA LEU A 1035 -20.18 -21.47 10.82
C LEU A 1035 -19.90 -20.09 10.21
N LEU A 1036 -19.05 -19.32 10.88
CA LEU A 1036 -18.37 -18.14 10.35
C LEU A 1036 -17.07 -18.59 9.69
N CYS A 1037 -16.87 -18.29 8.41
CA CYS A 1037 -15.68 -18.64 7.66
C CYS A 1037 -15.01 -17.39 7.08
N TRP A 1038 -13.68 -17.34 7.09
CA TRP A 1038 -12.88 -16.28 6.48
C TRP A 1038 -11.82 -16.84 5.54
N ALA A 1039 -11.39 -16.02 4.59
CA ALA A 1039 -10.29 -16.28 3.67
C ALA A 1039 -9.26 -15.16 3.83
N ASP A 1040 -8.06 -15.55 4.24
CA ASP A 1040 -6.97 -14.65 4.60
C ASP A 1040 -5.85 -14.70 3.57
N ALA A 1041 -5.49 -13.53 3.03
CA ALA A 1041 -4.47 -13.38 1.98
C ALA A 1041 -3.04 -13.23 2.52
N GLY A 1042 -2.87 -13.02 3.83
CA GLY A 1042 -1.57 -12.95 4.49
C GLY A 1042 -1.17 -14.28 5.14
N SER A 1043 -2.12 -15.05 5.63
CA SER A 1043 -1.89 -16.41 6.17
C SER A 1043 -2.14 -17.53 5.15
N HIS A 1044 -2.61 -17.20 3.94
CA HIS A 1044 -2.91 -18.12 2.83
C HIS A 1044 -3.85 -19.27 3.20
N MET A 1045 -4.87 -18.99 4.02
CA MET A 1045 -5.82 -19.98 4.53
C MET A 1045 -7.28 -19.57 4.40
N ILE A 1046 -8.14 -20.57 4.16
CA ILE A 1046 -9.56 -20.53 4.50
C ILE A 1046 -9.75 -21.27 5.82
N GLU A 1047 -10.41 -20.63 6.77
CA GLU A 1047 -10.76 -21.19 8.06
C GLU A 1047 -12.24 -20.98 8.36
N CYS A 1048 -12.78 -21.75 9.31
CA CYS A 1048 -14.13 -21.57 9.85
C CYS A 1048 -14.13 -21.74 11.36
N MET A 1049 -15.05 -21.05 12.05
CA MET A 1049 -15.38 -21.29 13.46
C MET A 1049 -16.88 -21.30 13.70
N ASP A 1050 -17.30 -21.97 14.77
CA ASP A 1050 -18.59 -21.67 15.40
C ASP A 1050 -18.41 -20.44 16.33
N PRO A 1051 -19.12 -19.31 16.12
CA PRO A 1051 -18.95 -18.08 16.90
C PRO A 1051 -19.59 -18.10 18.30
N VAL A 1052 -20.25 -19.22 18.67
CA VAL A 1052 -20.83 -19.48 20.00
C VAL A 1052 -19.98 -20.52 20.76
N GLN A 1053 -19.59 -21.61 20.10
CA GLN A 1053 -18.76 -22.68 20.68
C GLN A 1053 -17.25 -22.38 20.65
N GLY A 1054 -16.81 -21.35 19.92
CA GLY A 1054 -15.40 -20.97 19.79
C GLY A 1054 -14.51 -21.97 19.03
N THR A 1055 -15.08 -23.05 18.50
CA THR A 1055 -14.33 -24.13 17.84
C THR A 1055 -13.90 -23.70 16.44
N ARG A 1056 -12.64 -23.32 16.28
CA ARG A 1056 -11.97 -22.96 15.02
C ARG A 1056 -11.39 -24.20 14.33
N ARG A 1057 -11.48 -24.25 13.00
CA ARG A 1057 -10.86 -25.27 12.14
C ARG A 1057 -10.29 -24.65 10.86
N LYS A 1058 -9.15 -25.15 10.40
CA LYS A 1058 -8.67 -24.91 9.04
C LYS A 1058 -9.53 -25.67 8.02
N VAL A 1059 -9.76 -25.08 6.85
CA VAL A 1059 -10.54 -25.69 5.76
C VAL A 1059 -9.72 -25.84 4.48
N LYS A 1060 -8.84 -24.88 4.15
CA LYS A 1060 -7.94 -24.97 2.99
C LYS A 1060 -6.69 -24.14 3.24
N GLU A 1061 -5.52 -24.68 2.90
CA GLU A 1061 -4.24 -23.97 2.92
C GLU A 1061 -3.73 -23.76 1.48
N GLY A 1062 -2.90 -22.75 1.26
CA GLY A 1062 -2.30 -22.45 -0.04
C GLY A 1062 -3.22 -21.74 -1.05
N ILE A 1063 -4.25 -21.02 -0.58
CA ILE A 1063 -4.96 -20.05 -1.43
C ILE A 1063 -4.03 -18.88 -1.75
N GLN A 1064 -4.21 -18.21 -2.89
CA GLN A 1064 -3.23 -17.24 -3.37
C GLN A 1064 -3.53 -15.84 -2.81
N TYR A 1065 -4.48 -15.10 -3.40
CA TYR A 1065 -4.86 -13.77 -2.92
C TYR A 1065 -6.39 -13.61 -2.89
N PRO A 1066 -7.09 -14.18 -1.89
CA PRO A 1066 -8.53 -14.01 -1.75
C PRO A 1066 -8.93 -12.54 -1.57
N PHE A 1067 -10.06 -12.15 -2.15
CA PHE A 1067 -10.72 -10.87 -1.90
C PHE A 1067 -12.10 -11.07 -1.26
N GLY A 1068 -13.15 -11.29 -2.07
CA GLY A 1068 -14.50 -11.55 -1.59
C GLY A 1068 -14.76 -13.05 -1.37
N MET A 1069 -15.73 -13.38 -0.51
CA MET A 1069 -16.13 -14.78 -0.29
C MET A 1069 -17.62 -14.91 0.05
N THR A 1070 -18.26 -15.95 -0.45
CA THR A 1070 -19.62 -16.38 -0.09
C THR A 1070 -19.68 -17.90 0.06
N SER A 1071 -20.71 -18.44 0.72
CA SER A 1071 -20.80 -19.88 1.02
C SER A 1071 -22.21 -20.42 0.82
N TYR A 1072 -22.32 -21.69 0.40
CA TYR A 1072 -23.61 -22.38 0.32
C TYR A 1072 -23.47 -23.91 0.39
N GLY A 1073 -24.26 -24.55 1.24
CA GLY A 1073 -24.28 -26.01 1.40
C GLY A 1073 -22.92 -26.53 1.84
N LYS A 1074 -22.30 -27.41 1.05
CA LYS A 1074 -20.93 -27.90 1.31
C LYS A 1074 -19.82 -27.03 0.72
N ASN A 1075 -20.15 -26.04 -0.12
CA ASN A 1075 -19.16 -25.27 -0.87
C ASN A 1075 -18.91 -23.87 -0.25
N ILE A 1076 -17.72 -23.35 -0.53
CA ILE A 1076 -17.25 -21.99 -0.31
C ILE A 1076 -16.77 -21.46 -1.68
N TYR A 1077 -17.20 -20.26 -2.05
CA TYR A 1077 -16.92 -19.61 -3.32
C TYR A 1077 -16.18 -18.29 -3.03
N TYR A 1078 -14.96 -18.12 -3.52
CA TYR A 1078 -14.16 -16.91 -3.27
C TYR A 1078 -13.53 -16.36 -4.55
N THR A 1079 -13.28 -15.06 -4.60
CA THR A 1079 -12.56 -14.38 -5.69
C THR A 1079 -11.07 -14.30 -5.36
N ASP A 1080 -10.20 -14.57 -6.34
CA ASP A 1080 -8.74 -14.56 -6.17
C ASP A 1080 -8.07 -13.59 -7.15
N TRP A 1081 -7.35 -12.59 -6.64
CA TRP A 1081 -6.67 -11.56 -7.43
C TRP A 1081 -5.42 -12.05 -8.19
N LEU A 1082 -4.77 -13.13 -7.76
CA LEU A 1082 -3.61 -13.66 -8.48
C LEU A 1082 -4.02 -14.58 -9.63
N ARG A 1083 -5.23 -15.17 -9.55
CA ARG A 1083 -5.80 -16.02 -10.60
C ARG A 1083 -6.74 -15.30 -11.56
N ASP A 1084 -7.21 -14.10 -11.20
CA ASP A 1084 -8.36 -13.41 -11.82
C ASP A 1084 -9.61 -14.32 -11.92
N ALA A 1085 -9.91 -15.08 -10.86
CA ALA A 1085 -10.85 -16.19 -10.90
C ALA A 1085 -11.84 -16.22 -9.72
N VAL A 1086 -12.99 -16.87 -9.92
CA VAL A 1086 -13.85 -17.37 -8.84
C VAL A 1086 -13.52 -18.84 -8.59
N VAL A 1087 -13.04 -19.17 -7.40
CA VAL A 1087 -12.57 -20.52 -7.01
C VAL A 1087 -13.56 -21.14 -6.02
N VAL A 1088 -13.77 -22.46 -6.13
CA VAL A 1088 -14.74 -23.21 -5.32
C VAL A 1088 -14.07 -24.29 -4.49
N VAL A 1089 -14.19 -24.19 -3.16
CA VAL A 1089 -13.66 -25.16 -2.19
C VAL A 1089 -14.79 -25.94 -1.53
N ASP A 1090 -14.66 -27.27 -1.50
CA ASP A 1090 -15.51 -28.13 -0.69
C ASP A 1090 -15.02 -28.09 0.77
N ARG A 1091 -15.86 -27.60 1.68
CA ARG A 1091 -15.49 -27.32 3.07
C ARG A 1091 -15.30 -28.56 3.95
N HIS A 1092 -15.59 -29.75 3.42
CA HIS A 1092 -15.45 -31.05 4.09
C HIS A 1092 -14.31 -31.87 3.49
N ALA A 1093 -14.12 -31.79 2.16
CA ALA A 1093 -13.01 -32.44 1.46
C ALA A 1093 -11.70 -31.63 1.49
N ALA A 1094 -11.71 -30.40 2.03
CA ALA A 1094 -10.57 -29.49 2.14
C ALA A 1094 -9.88 -29.20 0.79
N LYS A 1095 -10.66 -29.20 -0.31
CA LYS A 1095 -10.13 -29.25 -1.68
C LYS A 1095 -10.85 -28.27 -2.60
N GLU A 1096 -10.07 -27.64 -3.49
CA GLU A 1096 -10.58 -26.95 -4.67
C GLU A 1096 -11.29 -27.97 -5.61
N THR A 1097 -12.47 -27.61 -6.09
CA THR A 1097 -13.37 -28.48 -6.86
C THR A 1097 -13.80 -27.91 -8.20
N ASP A 1098 -13.91 -26.58 -8.31
CA ASP A 1098 -14.17 -25.89 -9.57
C ASP A 1098 -13.55 -24.47 -9.57
N GLU A 1099 -13.37 -23.90 -10.76
CA GLU A 1099 -12.79 -22.57 -10.98
C GLU A 1099 -13.43 -21.90 -12.21
N PHE A 1100 -13.87 -20.65 -12.09
CA PHE A 1100 -14.43 -19.86 -13.19
C PHE A 1100 -13.53 -18.66 -13.50
N LEU A 1101 -13.05 -18.61 -14.75
CA LEU A 1101 -12.26 -17.53 -15.31
C LEU A 1101 -13.19 -16.64 -16.16
N PRO A 1102 -13.31 -15.33 -15.86
CA PRO A 1102 -14.10 -14.40 -16.67
C PRO A 1102 -13.53 -14.25 -18.09
N GLN A 1103 -14.40 -13.98 -19.07
CA GLN A 1103 -13.98 -13.84 -20.49
C GLN A 1103 -13.08 -12.62 -20.74
N LYS A 1104 -13.26 -11.53 -19.96
CA LYS A 1104 -12.33 -10.40 -19.92
C LYS A 1104 -11.66 -10.39 -18.55
N ARG A 1105 -10.34 -10.58 -18.54
CA ARG A 1105 -9.54 -10.62 -17.30
C ARG A 1105 -9.31 -9.19 -16.79
N THR A 1106 -9.96 -8.90 -15.68
CA THR A 1106 -9.71 -7.75 -14.79
C THR A 1106 -9.93 -8.25 -13.38
N ARG A 1107 -9.29 -7.62 -12.38
CA ARG A 1107 -9.42 -8.01 -10.97
C ARG A 1107 -10.87 -8.24 -10.56
N VAL A 1108 -11.06 -9.32 -9.81
CA VAL A 1108 -12.34 -9.77 -9.25
C VAL A 1108 -12.46 -9.31 -7.80
N TYR A 1109 -13.56 -8.65 -7.45
CA TYR A 1109 -13.75 -8.03 -6.13
C TYR A 1109 -14.80 -8.79 -5.30
N GLY A 1110 -15.79 -8.11 -4.73
CA GLY A 1110 -16.83 -8.74 -3.91
C GLY A 1110 -17.61 -9.82 -4.67
N ILE A 1111 -18.13 -10.81 -3.94
CA ILE A 1111 -18.95 -11.91 -4.45
C ILE A 1111 -20.09 -12.21 -3.48
N THR A 1112 -21.30 -12.44 -4.01
CA THR A 1112 -22.52 -12.69 -3.22
C THR A 1112 -23.45 -13.69 -3.91
N MET A 1113 -24.44 -14.19 -3.17
CA MET A 1113 -25.35 -15.25 -3.62
C MET A 1113 -26.74 -14.69 -3.96
N ALA A 1114 -27.11 -14.75 -5.24
CA ALA A 1114 -28.39 -14.27 -5.76
C ALA A 1114 -29.46 -15.35 -5.71
N HIS A 1115 -30.14 -15.45 -4.55
CA HIS A 1115 -31.20 -16.43 -4.32
C HIS A 1115 -32.54 -16.09 -5.01
N THR A 1116 -33.20 -17.10 -5.59
CA THR A 1116 -34.54 -16.96 -6.17
C THR A 1116 -35.64 -16.85 -5.11
N GLN A 1117 -35.43 -17.39 -3.91
CA GLN A 1117 -36.29 -17.26 -2.74
C GLN A 1117 -35.44 -16.82 -1.55
N CYS A 1118 -35.94 -15.90 -0.71
CA CYS A 1118 -35.22 -15.49 0.49
C CYS A 1118 -35.10 -16.66 1.50
N PRO A 1119 -34.02 -16.72 2.29
CA PRO A 1119 -33.97 -17.57 3.48
C PRO A 1119 -35.18 -17.31 4.37
N SER A 1120 -35.88 -18.37 4.75
CA SER A 1120 -37.04 -18.28 5.65
C SER A 1120 -36.59 -17.92 7.06
N GLY A 1121 -37.22 -16.91 7.63
CA GLY A 1121 -36.95 -16.41 8.97
C GLY A 1121 -37.82 -15.21 9.27
N GLN A 1122 -37.89 -14.83 10.54
CA GLN A 1122 -38.54 -13.61 11.01
C GLN A 1122 -37.71 -13.05 12.16
N ASN A 1123 -37.54 -11.73 12.17
CA ASN A 1123 -36.93 -11.01 13.27
C ASN A 1123 -37.91 -9.95 13.82
N TYR A 1124 -37.54 -9.32 14.93
CA TYR A 1124 -38.40 -8.36 15.61
C TYR A 1124 -38.69 -7.08 14.80
N CYS A 1125 -37.96 -6.82 13.70
CA CYS A 1125 -38.21 -5.70 12.80
C CYS A 1125 -39.09 -6.05 11.58
N SER A 1126 -39.22 -7.35 11.25
CA SER A 1126 -39.86 -7.85 10.02
C SER A 1126 -41.34 -7.49 9.86
N VAL A 1127 -42.00 -7.08 10.94
CA VAL A 1127 -43.43 -6.68 10.94
C VAL A 1127 -43.53 -5.27 11.48
N ASN A 1128 -44.11 -4.36 10.69
CA ASN A 1128 -44.39 -2.97 11.06
C ASN A 1128 -43.16 -2.21 11.62
N ASN A 1129 -41.96 -2.44 11.06
CA ASN A 1129 -40.68 -1.89 11.56
C ASN A 1129 -40.44 -2.17 13.06
N GLY A 1130 -41.00 -3.28 13.57
CA GLY A 1130 -41.03 -3.61 15.00
C GLY A 1130 -41.85 -2.66 15.90
N GLY A 1131 -42.49 -1.64 15.33
CA GLY A 1131 -43.07 -0.50 16.05
C GLY A 1131 -42.12 0.71 16.19
N CYS A 1132 -40.92 0.67 15.63
CA CYS A 1132 -40.00 1.80 15.60
C CYS A 1132 -40.43 2.87 14.60
N THR A 1133 -40.26 4.15 14.95
CA THR A 1133 -40.68 5.28 14.09
C THR A 1133 -39.74 5.56 12.92
N HIS A 1134 -38.44 5.26 13.08
CA HIS A 1134 -37.40 5.52 12.09
C HIS A 1134 -36.63 4.22 11.79
N LEU A 1135 -35.53 3.94 12.51
CA LEU A 1135 -34.74 2.72 12.32
C LEU A 1135 -35.14 1.64 13.33
N CYS A 1136 -35.25 0.40 12.85
CA CYS A 1136 -35.33 -0.81 13.67
C CYS A 1136 -34.14 -1.70 13.33
N LEU A 1137 -33.39 -2.13 14.34
CA LEU A 1137 -32.28 -3.08 14.18
C LEU A 1137 -32.51 -4.28 15.10
N ALA A 1138 -32.41 -5.49 14.56
CA ALA A 1138 -32.60 -6.72 15.31
C ALA A 1138 -31.38 -7.02 16.19
N THR A 1139 -31.62 -7.58 17.38
CA THR A 1139 -30.57 -7.97 18.32
C THR A 1139 -30.82 -9.40 18.82
N PRO A 1140 -29.83 -10.11 19.39
CA PRO A 1140 -30.01 -11.50 19.87
C PRO A 1140 -31.06 -11.66 20.97
N SER A 1141 -31.47 -10.56 21.61
CA SER A 1141 -32.48 -10.50 22.68
C SER A 1141 -33.79 -9.80 22.27
N GLY A 1142 -33.88 -9.25 21.05
CA GLY A 1142 -35.01 -8.41 20.66
C GLY A 1142 -34.73 -7.51 19.45
N ARG A 1143 -34.95 -6.21 19.63
CA ARG A 1143 -34.63 -5.16 18.68
C ARG A 1143 -34.35 -3.84 19.39
N THR A 1144 -33.69 -2.92 18.71
CA THR A 1144 -33.45 -1.55 19.18
C THR A 1144 -34.06 -0.56 18.20
N CYS A 1145 -34.85 0.40 18.70
CA CYS A 1145 -35.30 1.55 17.90
C CYS A 1145 -34.25 2.66 17.98
N LEU A 1146 -33.76 3.11 16.82
CA LEU A 1146 -32.72 4.14 16.69
C LEU A 1146 -33.16 5.29 15.79
N CYS A 1147 -32.50 6.44 15.96
CA CYS A 1147 -32.66 7.62 15.10
C CYS A 1147 -31.60 7.70 13.99
N PRO A 1148 -31.88 8.37 12.86
CA PRO A 1148 -30.84 8.78 11.92
C PRO A 1148 -29.92 9.85 12.55
N ASN A 1149 -28.67 9.96 12.07
CA ASN A 1149 -27.72 10.95 12.59
C ASN A 1149 -28.27 12.40 12.52
N ASN A 1150 -28.99 12.73 11.44
CA ASN A 1150 -29.52 14.08 11.16
C ASN A 1150 -31.03 14.19 11.42
N ALA A 1151 -31.50 13.83 12.61
CA ALA A 1151 -32.92 13.86 13.02
C ALA A 1151 -33.47 15.29 13.27
N VAL A 1152 -33.34 16.19 12.29
CA VAL A 1152 -33.78 17.59 12.37
C VAL A 1152 -35.30 17.71 12.10
N GLY A 1153 -36.09 17.43 13.13
CA GLY A 1153 -37.51 17.77 13.18
C GLY A 1153 -38.46 16.61 13.45
N VAL A 1154 -39.17 16.71 14.58
CA VAL A 1154 -40.34 15.89 14.97
C VAL A 1154 -40.07 14.41 15.28
N GLY A 1155 -40.03 14.08 16.58
CA GLY A 1155 -40.61 12.84 17.09
C GLY A 1155 -39.79 11.55 17.02
N CYS A 1156 -38.50 11.58 16.68
CA CYS A 1156 -37.65 10.41 16.90
C CYS A 1156 -37.35 10.21 18.39
N VAL A 1157 -37.48 8.97 18.87
CA VAL A 1157 -37.22 8.56 20.27
C VAL A 1157 -36.50 7.21 20.22
N GLU A 1158 -35.42 7.07 20.97
CA GLU A 1158 -34.65 5.83 21.03
C GLU A 1158 -35.14 4.92 22.17
N GLY A 1159 -35.11 3.61 21.93
CA GLY A 1159 -35.49 2.58 22.91
C GLY A 1159 -36.98 2.24 23.01
N ASP A 1160 -37.28 1.21 23.82
CA ASP A 1160 -38.60 0.58 23.92
C ASP A 1160 -39.56 1.31 24.87
N ARG A 1161 -40.20 2.38 24.38
CA ARG A 1161 -41.28 3.05 25.12
C ARG A 1161 -42.59 3.17 24.32
N TYR A 1162 -43.51 2.27 24.67
CA TYR A 1162 -44.96 2.53 24.74
C TYR A 1162 -45.51 1.88 26.01
#